data_AF-A0A960J7Q9-F1
#
_entry.id   AF-A0A960J7Q9-F1
#
_cell.length_a   1.000
_cell.length_b   1.000
_cell.length_c   1.000
_cell.angle_alpha   90.00
_cell.angle_beta   90.00
_cell.angle_gamma   90.00
#
_symmetry.space_group_name_H-M   'P 1'
#
loop_
_entity.id
_entity.type
_entity.pdbx_description
1 polymer ?
#
loop_
_entity_poly.entity_id
_entity_poly.type
_entity_poly.pdbx_seq_one_letter_code
_entity_poly.pdbx_strand_id
1 'polypeptide(L)'
;MKYAIALLTLVCAVASAAPVTGSSARGPLEPFLEQNCAACHSSQAKMGGLDLQTLPLDAKNVADWDRWARVWERVESGEMPPKDLPRPDADAKAAFLESLDRSLSELAQARRAEVGRTLGRRLTRFEYERTLQDLLGIDIPLQDFLPEDSLADGFDTVAASQQMSHFLLEKYLAAADAGLDEAFSVALEGRPTWSKSFTVKQMERRRNAKNNAREPWRYDDDSVAVWATPLIFVGRITPTTVKQAGWYRIRLSASALNAPEGRPLWASLRNGICYSKAPLMFWIGALELTATPRDFVFDAWMEQDHMLEIQPADHTQPRPNYNSYTNLSIPEVLDLGVPGVRIHSLAMERVTHGAPAGQVREVLFGELPVEQGAVRGTREDAARLMTAFAGRAFRRPVERSQIASYIALVEDALAGGESFAEALRGGYRALLSSPRFLYLPEKPGPLDDYALASRLSYFLWSSAPDQPLLEAAAQGKLHEATTLRAQVDRMLADSRAAAFTENFTGQWLDLREIDFTLPDRKLYPEFDEIAKNAMLEETHRFFGRMLEENLSIGNVVDSDFAIVNERLALHYGLPFEGDGFQVVTLPEDSPRGGLLTQGAVLKVTANGTTTSPVVRGAWVTERILGKPVPPPPPNVSAVEPDIRGATTIRQQLEMHRDNASCASCHAKIDPPGFALETFDAVGSWRTHYRVASEKKGQDWVEGKPVDPSYQMPDGTAFED
;
A
#
# COMPACT_ATOMS: atom_id res chain seq x y z
N MET A 1 39.72 45.03 -62.42
CA MET A 1 38.97 46.29 -62.29
C MET A 1 37.67 46.02 -61.55
N LYS A 2 37.54 46.60 -60.35
CA LYS A 2 36.31 46.99 -59.64
C LYS A 2 35.15 45.98 -59.48
N TYR A 3 34.97 45.60 -58.21
CA TYR A 3 33.74 45.13 -57.57
C TYR A 3 32.48 45.92 -57.96
N ALA A 4 31.36 45.21 -58.12
CA ALA A 4 30.03 45.68 -57.72
C ALA A 4 29.04 44.50 -57.78
N ILE A 5 28.88 43.77 -56.66
CA ILE A 5 27.70 42.94 -56.40
C ILE A 5 26.74 43.83 -55.62
N ALA A 6 25.56 44.04 -56.17
CA ALA A 6 24.49 44.83 -55.56
C ALA A 6 23.95 44.12 -54.32
N LEU A 7 24.23 44.68 -53.14
CA LEU A 7 23.55 44.35 -51.89
C LEU A 7 22.28 45.21 -51.82
N LEU A 8 21.10 44.58 -51.93
CA LEU A 8 19.85 45.19 -51.50
C LEU A 8 19.82 45.14 -49.97
N THR A 9 19.89 46.30 -49.35
CA THR A 9 19.73 46.50 -47.90
C THR A 9 18.23 46.48 -47.57
N LEU A 10 17.75 45.38 -46.98
CA LEU A 10 16.47 45.35 -46.27
C LEU A 10 16.72 45.91 -44.87
N VAL A 11 16.19 47.09 -44.59
CA VAL A 11 16.21 47.73 -43.27
C VAL A 11 15.31 46.91 -42.34
N CYS A 12 15.90 46.04 -41.52
CA CYS A 12 15.21 45.43 -40.39
C CYS A 12 14.97 46.49 -39.32
N ALA A 13 13.71 46.90 -39.16
CA ALA A 13 13.25 47.58 -37.96
C ALA A 13 13.37 46.60 -36.78
N VAL A 14 14.44 46.73 -35.99
CA VAL A 14 14.55 46.07 -34.69
C VAL A 14 13.55 46.77 -33.78
N ALA A 15 12.35 46.20 -33.64
CA ALA A 15 11.48 46.51 -32.52
C ALA A 15 12.23 46.07 -31.26
N SER A 16 12.81 47.05 -30.57
CA SER A 16 13.34 46.86 -29.22
C SER A 16 12.14 46.56 -28.32
N ALA A 17 11.87 45.28 -28.10
CA ALA A 17 11.00 44.85 -27.03
C ALA A 17 11.67 45.31 -25.73
N ALA A 18 11.11 46.35 -25.11
CA ALA A 18 11.48 46.73 -23.77
C ALA A 18 11.37 45.50 -22.85
N PRO A 19 12.29 45.29 -21.90
CA PRO A 19 12.10 44.27 -20.90
C PRO A 19 10.82 44.64 -20.16
N VAL A 20 9.84 43.73 -20.14
CA VAL A 20 8.74 43.82 -19.18
C VAL A 20 9.38 43.65 -17.82
N THR A 21 9.76 44.75 -17.18
CA THR A 21 10.10 44.80 -15.77
C THR A 21 8.86 44.29 -15.03
N GLY A 22 8.96 43.10 -14.47
CA GLY A 22 7.87 42.51 -13.70
C GLY A 22 7.43 43.49 -12.61
N SER A 23 6.17 43.92 -12.69
CA SER A 23 5.42 44.22 -11.48
C SER A 23 5.63 43.01 -10.57
N SER A 24 6.23 43.19 -9.38
CA SER A 24 6.34 42.08 -8.45
C SER A 24 4.95 41.50 -8.28
N ALA A 25 4.75 40.19 -8.44
CA ALA A 25 3.46 39.51 -8.22
C ALA A 25 2.85 39.87 -6.85
N ARG A 26 3.69 40.37 -5.95
CA ARG A 26 3.40 40.82 -4.59
C ARG A 26 2.81 42.24 -4.48
N GLY A 27 2.89 43.07 -5.51
CA GLY A 27 2.46 44.48 -5.46
C GLY A 27 1.03 44.69 -4.96
N PRO A 28 0.03 43.92 -5.44
CA PRO A 28 -1.34 43.99 -4.93
C PRO A 28 -1.51 43.55 -3.47
N LEU A 29 -0.55 42.81 -2.91
CA LEU A 29 -0.61 42.25 -1.56
C LEU A 29 -0.01 43.20 -0.52
N GLU A 30 0.96 44.04 -0.89
CA GLU A 30 1.75 44.85 0.06
C GLU A 30 0.91 45.72 1.01
N PRO A 31 -0.14 46.45 0.56
CA PRO A 31 -0.92 47.28 1.47
C PRO A 31 -1.54 46.49 2.62
N PHE A 32 -2.03 45.27 2.32
CA PHE A 32 -2.61 44.39 3.33
C PHE A 32 -1.53 43.84 4.27
N LEU A 33 -0.38 43.42 3.72
CA LEU A 33 0.74 42.87 4.50
C LEU A 33 1.34 43.89 5.46
N GLU A 34 1.53 45.13 5.00
CA GLU A 34 2.05 46.22 5.82
C GLU A 34 1.10 46.55 6.98
N GLN A 35 -0.20 46.66 6.69
CA GLN A 35 -1.19 47.08 7.68
C GLN A 35 -1.51 45.97 8.70
N ASN A 36 -1.57 44.71 8.27
CA ASN A 36 -2.12 43.62 9.09
C ASN A 36 -1.09 42.57 9.53
N CYS A 37 0.10 42.52 8.92
CA CYS A 37 1.08 41.45 9.17
C CYS A 37 2.45 41.94 9.66
N ALA A 38 2.91 43.11 9.18
CA ALA A 38 4.30 43.55 9.38
C ALA A 38 4.72 43.79 10.84
N ALA A 39 3.76 44.07 11.73
CA ALA A 39 4.02 44.21 13.16
C ALA A 39 4.64 42.94 13.78
N CYS A 40 4.31 41.75 13.25
CA CYS A 40 4.74 40.46 13.80
C CYS A 40 5.56 39.60 12.83
N HIS A 41 5.49 39.86 11.51
CA HIS A 41 6.12 39.08 10.44
C HIS A 41 6.99 39.94 9.51
N SER A 42 7.94 40.66 10.08
CA SER A 42 8.91 41.50 9.39
C SER A 42 10.35 41.03 9.64
N SER A 43 11.32 41.68 9.00
CA SER A 43 12.74 41.37 9.25
C SER A 43 13.17 41.67 10.70
N GLN A 44 12.45 42.56 11.39
CA GLN A 44 12.70 42.91 12.78
C GLN A 44 11.92 42.02 13.77
N ALA A 45 10.74 41.54 13.38
CA ALA A 45 9.90 40.67 14.18
C ALA A 45 9.53 39.41 13.38
N LYS A 46 10.09 38.25 13.74
CA LYS A 46 9.92 36.98 13.02
C LYS A 46 9.09 36.01 13.83
N MET A 47 7.89 36.41 14.24
CA MET A 47 7.01 35.51 14.99
C MET A 47 6.73 34.25 14.17
N GLY A 48 6.81 33.08 14.80
CA GLY A 48 6.70 31.79 14.13
C GLY A 48 7.79 31.50 13.09
N GLY A 49 8.90 32.24 13.10
CA GLY A 49 10.00 32.08 12.13
C GLY A 49 9.67 32.61 10.73
N LEU A 50 8.58 33.36 10.56
CA LEU A 50 8.14 33.90 9.27
C LEU A 50 8.50 35.37 9.14
N ASP A 51 9.20 35.71 8.05
CA ASP A 51 9.49 37.08 7.63
C ASP A 51 8.82 37.33 6.29
N LEU A 52 7.65 37.98 6.32
CA LEU A 52 6.93 38.28 5.09
C LEU A 52 7.62 39.38 4.31
N GLN A 53 8.38 40.31 4.90
CA GLN A 53 9.05 41.38 4.14
C GLN A 53 10.07 40.84 3.13
N THR A 54 10.78 39.78 3.49
CA THR A 54 11.83 39.21 2.63
C THR A 54 11.40 37.96 1.88
N LEU A 55 10.24 37.37 2.20
CA LEU A 55 9.73 36.17 1.53
C LEU A 55 9.42 36.47 0.05
N PRO A 56 10.15 35.85 -0.91
CA PRO A 56 9.86 36.02 -2.32
C PRO A 56 8.50 35.40 -2.68
N LEU A 57 7.85 35.94 -3.70
CA LEU A 57 6.71 35.30 -4.37
C LEU A 57 7.19 34.85 -5.75
N ASP A 58 7.95 33.76 -5.77
CA ASP A 58 8.70 33.25 -6.93
C ASP A 58 8.26 31.82 -7.31
N ALA A 59 7.99 31.58 -8.59
CA ALA A 59 7.58 30.29 -9.13
C ALA A 59 8.71 29.25 -9.04
N LYS A 60 9.96 29.69 -8.91
CA LYS A 60 11.13 28.81 -8.90
C LYS A 60 11.39 28.12 -7.58
N ASN A 61 10.78 28.58 -6.48
CA ASN A 61 10.99 28.02 -5.15
C ASN A 61 9.69 27.45 -4.54
N VAL A 62 9.63 26.12 -4.45
CA VAL A 62 8.49 25.38 -3.86
C VAL A 62 8.23 25.81 -2.42
N ALA A 63 9.30 25.98 -1.64
CA ALA A 63 9.18 26.29 -0.23
C ALA A 63 8.59 27.69 -0.01
N ASP A 64 8.80 28.62 -0.94
CA ASP A 64 8.19 29.93 -0.88
C ASP A 64 6.69 29.84 -1.21
N TRP A 65 6.31 29.05 -2.23
CA TRP A 65 4.91 28.77 -2.53
C TRP A 65 4.18 28.14 -1.34
N ASP A 66 4.76 27.10 -0.71
CA ASP A 66 4.17 26.42 0.44
C ASP A 66 3.97 27.36 1.63
N ARG A 67 4.92 28.27 1.87
CA ARG A 67 4.80 29.30 2.91
C ARG A 67 3.66 30.27 2.63
N TRP A 68 3.52 30.72 1.38
CA TRP A 68 2.42 31.61 1.00
C TRP A 68 1.05 30.92 1.00
N ALA A 69 0.97 29.64 0.62
CA ALA A 69 -0.24 28.84 0.76
C ALA A 69 -0.67 28.74 2.23
N ARG A 70 0.27 28.51 3.16
CA ARG A 70 0.00 28.53 4.60
C ARG A 70 -0.47 29.91 5.10
N VAL A 71 0.06 31.00 4.55
CA VAL A 71 -0.41 32.36 4.87
C VAL A 71 -1.87 32.52 4.43
N TRP A 72 -2.19 32.09 3.21
CA TRP A 72 -3.56 32.10 2.69
C TRP A 72 -4.50 31.33 3.62
N GLU A 73 -4.18 30.09 3.97
CA GLU A 73 -4.99 29.22 4.85
C GLU A 73 -5.20 29.82 6.25
N ARG A 74 -4.14 30.38 6.87
CA ARG A 74 -4.25 30.99 8.20
C ARG A 74 -5.08 32.27 8.22
N VAL A 75 -5.08 33.03 7.12
CA VAL A 75 -5.95 34.20 6.98
C VAL A 75 -7.39 33.76 6.68
N GLU A 76 -7.59 32.80 5.78
CA GLU A 76 -8.90 32.23 5.42
C GLU A 76 -9.60 31.68 6.67
N SER A 77 -8.92 30.83 7.44
CA SER A 77 -9.42 30.26 8.70
C SER A 77 -9.58 31.27 9.85
N GLY A 78 -9.11 32.51 9.68
CA GLY A 78 -9.21 33.57 10.69
C GLY A 78 -8.33 33.34 11.92
N GLU A 79 -7.31 32.48 11.80
CA GLU A 79 -6.24 32.32 12.79
C GLU A 79 -5.37 33.58 12.85
N MET A 80 -5.12 34.18 11.68
CA MET A 80 -4.35 35.41 11.52
C MET A 80 -5.22 36.56 11.00
N PRO A 81 -5.12 37.77 11.58
CA PRO A 81 -4.38 38.10 12.81
C PRO A 81 -4.97 37.44 14.08
N PRO A 82 -4.15 37.22 15.13
CA PRO A 82 -4.60 36.71 16.43
C PRO A 82 -5.80 37.50 16.99
N LYS A 83 -6.62 36.85 17.82
CA LYS A 83 -7.87 37.44 18.36
C LYS A 83 -7.65 38.75 19.13
N ASP A 84 -6.47 38.92 19.72
CA ASP A 84 -6.12 40.08 20.55
C ASP A 84 -5.61 41.29 19.75
N LEU A 85 -5.50 41.15 18.41
CA LEU A 85 -5.04 42.20 17.52
C LEU A 85 -6.18 42.70 16.61
N PRO A 86 -6.09 43.96 16.11
CA PRO A 86 -7.03 44.47 15.13
C PRO A 86 -7.10 43.55 13.91
N ARG A 87 -8.32 43.16 13.51
CA ARG A 87 -8.57 42.33 12.34
C ARG A 87 -9.01 43.18 11.15
N PRO A 88 -8.60 42.82 9.93
CA PRO A 88 -9.12 43.46 8.73
C PRO A 88 -10.63 43.23 8.62
N ASP A 89 -11.33 44.16 7.96
CA ASP A 89 -12.72 43.95 7.60
C ASP A 89 -12.87 42.79 6.59
N ALA A 90 -14.10 42.31 6.43
CA ALA A 90 -14.39 41.13 5.62
C ALA A 90 -14.03 41.34 4.13
N ASP A 91 -14.22 42.54 3.60
CA ASP A 91 -13.95 42.86 2.20
C ASP A 91 -12.45 42.93 1.94
N ALA A 92 -11.69 43.57 2.84
CA ALA A 92 -10.23 43.62 2.78
C ALA A 92 -9.61 42.22 2.89
N LYS A 93 -10.14 41.37 3.78
CA LYS A 93 -9.74 39.96 3.89
C LYS A 93 -10.02 39.20 2.59
N ALA A 94 -11.24 39.30 2.06
CA ALA A 94 -11.63 38.59 0.84
C ALA A 94 -10.76 39.02 -0.37
N ALA A 95 -10.54 40.32 -0.54
CA ALA A 95 -9.70 40.86 -1.61
C ALA A 95 -8.24 40.37 -1.52
N PHE A 96 -7.68 40.29 -0.30
CA PHE A 96 -6.35 39.71 -0.09
C PHE A 96 -6.30 38.24 -0.49
N LEU A 97 -7.27 37.44 -0.03
CA LEU A 97 -7.31 36.01 -0.32
C LEU A 97 -7.45 35.73 -1.83
N GLU A 98 -8.31 36.47 -2.52
CA GLU A 98 -8.48 36.36 -3.98
C GLU A 98 -7.20 36.76 -4.72
N SER A 99 -6.55 37.85 -4.32
CA SER A 99 -5.33 38.30 -4.97
C SER A 99 -4.15 37.35 -4.74
N LEU A 100 -4.05 36.79 -3.53
CA LEU A 100 -3.01 35.81 -3.20
C LEU A 100 -3.27 34.48 -3.93
N ASP A 101 -4.52 33.99 -3.97
CA ASP A 101 -4.89 32.79 -4.72
C ASP A 101 -4.56 32.90 -6.21
N ARG A 102 -4.92 34.02 -6.84
CA ARG A 102 -4.56 34.29 -8.23
C ARG A 102 -3.05 34.26 -8.44
N SER A 103 -2.29 34.91 -7.55
CA SER A 103 -0.82 34.94 -7.65
C SER A 103 -0.23 33.52 -7.49
N LEU A 104 -0.69 32.76 -6.50
CA LEU A 104 -0.27 31.37 -6.28
C LEU A 104 -0.63 30.45 -7.45
N SER A 105 -1.80 30.66 -8.06
CA SER A 105 -2.26 29.95 -9.25
C SER A 105 -1.40 30.25 -10.47
N GLU A 106 -1.07 31.52 -10.72
CA GLU A 106 -0.17 31.93 -11.80
C GLU A 106 1.23 31.34 -11.63
N LEU A 107 1.79 31.37 -10.41
CA LEU A 107 3.07 30.74 -10.10
C LEU A 107 3.03 29.22 -10.32
N ALA A 108 1.97 28.56 -9.87
CA ALA A 108 1.79 27.12 -10.07
C ALA A 108 1.71 26.77 -11.56
N GLN A 109 1.00 27.57 -12.37
CA GLN A 109 0.93 27.39 -13.82
C GLN A 109 2.28 27.62 -14.51
N ALA A 110 2.98 28.70 -14.18
CA ALA A 110 4.31 29.00 -14.72
C ALA A 110 5.30 27.88 -14.42
N ARG A 111 5.31 27.38 -13.19
CA ARG A 111 6.13 26.24 -12.80
C ARG A 111 5.76 24.98 -13.56
N ARG A 112 4.47 24.64 -13.68
CA ARG A 112 4.01 23.48 -14.47
C ARG A 112 4.42 23.58 -15.94
N ALA A 113 4.48 24.77 -16.51
CA ALA A 113 4.95 24.98 -17.88
C ALA A 113 6.47 24.74 -18.01
N GLU A 114 7.25 25.06 -16.98
CA GLU A 114 8.71 24.88 -16.97
C GLU A 114 9.12 23.43 -16.66
N VAL A 115 8.62 22.84 -15.57
CA VAL A 115 9.07 21.52 -15.07
C VAL A 115 8.08 20.38 -15.31
N GLY A 116 6.91 20.67 -15.88
CA GLY A 116 5.83 19.71 -16.08
C GLY A 116 4.88 19.59 -14.88
N ARG A 117 3.77 18.87 -15.08
CA ARG A 117 2.78 18.62 -14.02
C ARG A 117 3.32 17.74 -12.91
N THR A 118 4.19 16.79 -13.26
CA THR A 118 4.90 15.92 -12.34
C THR A 118 6.35 15.80 -12.76
N LEU A 119 7.25 15.73 -11.78
CA LEU A 119 8.65 15.43 -12.03
C LEU A 119 8.80 13.95 -12.43
N GLY A 120 9.87 13.65 -13.17
CA GLY A 120 10.20 12.27 -13.53
C GLY A 120 10.42 11.43 -12.28
N ARG A 121 9.56 10.43 -12.10
CA ARG A 121 9.56 9.53 -10.94
C ARG A 121 10.06 8.15 -11.36
N ARG A 122 10.63 7.40 -10.43
CA ARG A 122 10.99 5.99 -10.67
C ARG A 122 9.80 5.08 -10.45
N LEU A 123 9.89 3.86 -10.98
CA LEU A 123 9.00 2.77 -10.60
C LEU A 123 9.23 2.43 -9.12
N THR A 124 8.16 2.32 -8.35
CA THR A 124 8.21 1.76 -6.99
C THR A 124 8.68 0.30 -7.04
N ARG A 125 9.07 -0.30 -5.92
CA ARG A 125 9.45 -1.73 -5.88
C ARG A 125 8.34 -2.62 -6.42
N PHE A 126 7.09 -2.28 -6.08
CA PHE A 126 5.89 -2.97 -6.52
C PHE A 126 5.67 -2.83 -8.04
N GLU A 127 5.75 -1.60 -8.55
CA GLU A 127 5.61 -1.34 -9.99
C GLU A 127 6.74 -1.97 -10.80
N TYR A 128 7.96 -2.00 -10.29
CA TYR A 128 9.12 -2.61 -10.95
C TYR A 128 8.95 -4.12 -11.10
N GLU A 129 8.56 -4.82 -10.03
CA GLU A 129 8.26 -6.25 -10.08
C GLU A 129 7.19 -6.56 -11.11
N ARG A 130 6.02 -5.89 -11.03
CA ARG A 130 4.91 -6.13 -11.96
C ARG A 130 5.29 -5.83 -13.41
N THR A 131 6.06 -4.76 -13.62
CA THR A 131 6.60 -4.42 -14.94
C THR A 131 7.48 -5.54 -15.48
N LEU A 132 8.36 -6.12 -14.65
CA LEU A 132 9.21 -7.23 -15.09
C LEU A 132 8.42 -8.52 -15.31
N GLN A 133 7.43 -8.80 -14.46
CA GLN A 133 6.52 -9.94 -14.63
C GLN A 133 5.77 -9.85 -15.97
N ASP A 134 5.20 -8.69 -16.31
CA ASP A 134 4.52 -8.46 -17.58
C ASP A 134 5.48 -8.48 -18.77
N LEU A 135 6.66 -7.85 -18.63
CA LEU A 135 7.64 -7.74 -19.71
C LEU A 135 8.28 -9.08 -20.05
N LEU A 136 8.68 -9.85 -19.04
CA LEU A 136 9.41 -11.11 -19.19
C LEU A 136 8.50 -12.34 -19.15
N GLY A 137 7.23 -12.17 -18.79
CA GLY A 137 6.28 -13.27 -18.62
C GLY A 137 6.62 -14.17 -17.42
N ILE A 138 7.26 -13.63 -16.38
CA ILE A 138 7.62 -14.34 -15.14
C ILE A 138 6.65 -13.98 -14.01
N ASP A 139 6.76 -14.65 -12.87
CA ASP A 139 5.87 -14.48 -11.72
C ASP A 139 6.59 -14.61 -10.36
N ILE A 140 7.92 -14.52 -10.36
CA ILE A 140 8.71 -14.58 -9.13
C ILE A 140 8.60 -13.26 -8.34
N PRO A 141 8.65 -13.30 -7.00
CA PRO A 141 8.73 -12.11 -6.18
C PRO A 141 10.12 -11.47 -6.33
N LEU A 142 10.14 -10.25 -6.85
CA LEU A 142 11.31 -9.41 -7.06
C LEU A 142 11.33 -8.21 -6.12
N GLN A 143 10.20 -7.87 -5.51
CA GLN A 143 10.08 -6.76 -4.58
C GLN A 143 11.09 -6.85 -3.43
N ASP A 144 11.34 -8.06 -2.89
CA ASP A 144 12.24 -8.26 -1.75
C ASP A 144 13.73 -8.08 -2.07
N PHE A 145 14.09 -7.96 -3.36
CA PHE A 145 15.42 -7.53 -3.76
C PHE A 145 15.62 -6.03 -3.56
N LEU A 146 14.54 -5.26 -3.49
CA LEU A 146 14.54 -3.80 -3.42
C LEU A 146 14.16 -3.34 -2.00
N PRO A 147 14.83 -2.29 -1.47
CA PRO A 147 14.42 -1.68 -0.21
C PRO A 147 13.03 -1.06 -0.35
N GLU A 148 12.36 -0.85 0.79
CA GLU A 148 11.08 -0.13 0.83
C GLU A 148 11.22 1.30 0.29
N ASP A 149 10.16 1.76 -0.38
CA ASP A 149 10.10 3.09 -0.95
C ASP A 149 9.81 4.14 0.13
N SER A 150 10.52 5.27 0.06
CA SER A 150 10.24 6.39 0.96
C SER A 150 8.93 7.08 0.57
N LEU A 151 8.09 7.34 1.57
CA LEU A 151 6.84 8.07 1.38
C LEU A 151 7.08 9.58 1.38
N ALA A 152 6.36 10.29 0.51
CA ALA A 152 6.14 11.73 0.64
C ALA A 152 4.64 12.00 0.49
N ASP A 153 4.09 12.81 1.40
CA ASP A 153 2.66 13.10 1.49
C ASP A 153 1.78 11.83 1.58
N GLY A 154 2.31 10.75 2.16
CA GLY A 154 1.65 9.45 2.29
C GLY A 154 1.80 8.51 1.10
N PHE A 155 2.46 8.91 0.01
CA PHE A 155 2.57 8.10 -1.19
C PHE A 155 4.03 7.81 -1.61
N ASP A 156 4.26 6.60 -2.11
CA ASP A 156 5.54 6.09 -2.61
C ASP A 156 5.83 6.48 -4.06
N THR A 157 4.84 7.04 -4.78
CA THR A 157 4.93 7.48 -6.17
C THR A 157 5.30 8.96 -6.33
N VAL A 158 5.63 9.66 -5.25
CA VAL A 158 6.01 11.08 -5.30
C VAL A 158 7.48 11.21 -5.64
N ALA A 159 7.80 11.83 -6.77
CA ALA A 159 9.18 11.94 -7.27
C ALA A 159 10.18 12.52 -6.25
N ALA A 160 9.73 13.41 -5.36
CA ALA A 160 10.58 14.06 -4.36
C ALA A 160 11.22 13.08 -3.36
N SER A 161 10.56 11.95 -3.07
CA SER A 161 11.08 10.90 -2.17
C SER A 161 11.82 9.77 -2.91
N GLN A 162 11.94 9.85 -4.23
CA GLN A 162 12.40 8.77 -5.08
C GLN A 162 13.82 8.97 -5.65
N GLN A 163 14.76 9.37 -4.79
CA GLN A 163 16.15 9.55 -5.20
C GLN A 163 16.84 8.22 -5.50
N MET A 164 17.74 8.21 -6.50
CA MET A 164 18.55 7.05 -6.82
C MET A 164 19.88 7.11 -6.06
N SER A 165 20.17 6.08 -5.28
CA SER A 165 21.49 5.88 -4.67
C SER A 165 22.27 4.79 -5.41
N HIS A 166 23.59 4.75 -5.21
CA HIS A 166 24.42 3.67 -5.76
C HIS A 166 23.97 2.29 -5.25
N PHE A 167 23.60 2.19 -3.96
CA PHE A 167 23.08 0.97 -3.36
C PHE A 167 21.77 0.53 -4.02
N LEU A 168 20.85 1.47 -4.27
CA LEU A 168 19.57 1.15 -4.91
C LEU A 168 19.79 0.66 -6.36
N LEU A 169 20.72 1.25 -7.10
CA LEU A 169 21.08 0.78 -8.44
C LEU A 169 21.65 -0.65 -8.43
N GLU A 170 22.49 -0.98 -7.46
CA GLU A 170 22.99 -2.36 -7.26
C GLU A 170 21.84 -3.34 -6.99
N LYS A 171 20.84 -2.94 -6.21
CA LYS A 171 19.64 -3.75 -5.95
C LYS A 171 18.76 -3.93 -7.19
N TYR A 172 18.57 -2.89 -8.00
CA TYR A 172 17.88 -3.03 -9.29
C TYR A 172 18.60 -3.98 -10.24
N LEU A 173 19.93 -3.93 -10.29
CA LEU A 173 20.73 -4.88 -11.08
C LEU A 173 20.50 -6.32 -10.61
N ALA A 174 20.54 -6.56 -9.30
CA ALA A 174 20.28 -7.89 -8.73
C ALA A 174 18.85 -8.38 -9.03
N ALA A 175 17.85 -7.50 -8.94
CA ALA A 175 16.46 -7.83 -9.27
C ALA A 175 16.26 -8.10 -10.77
N ALA A 176 16.93 -7.32 -11.65
CA ALA A 176 16.93 -7.56 -13.09
C ALA A 176 17.61 -8.89 -13.43
N ASP A 177 18.72 -9.21 -12.76
CA ASP A 177 19.44 -10.46 -12.93
C ASP A 177 18.56 -11.65 -12.54
N ALA A 178 17.88 -11.60 -11.38
CA ALA A 178 16.94 -12.64 -10.94
C ALA A 178 15.76 -12.82 -11.92
N GLY A 179 15.17 -11.71 -12.41
CA GLY A 179 14.08 -11.76 -13.38
C GLY A 179 14.52 -12.35 -14.72
N LEU A 180 15.69 -11.96 -15.22
CA LEU A 180 16.25 -12.50 -16.45
C LEU A 180 16.67 -13.97 -16.29
N ASP A 181 17.22 -14.37 -15.15
CA ASP A 181 17.54 -15.78 -14.85
C ASP A 181 16.31 -16.67 -14.99
N GLU A 182 15.20 -16.29 -14.35
CA GLU A 182 13.94 -17.03 -14.46
C GLU A 182 13.43 -17.04 -15.91
N ALA A 183 13.42 -15.90 -16.58
CA ALA A 183 12.89 -15.80 -17.95
C ALA A 183 13.71 -16.64 -18.95
N PHE A 184 15.04 -16.61 -18.84
CA PHE A 184 15.93 -17.41 -19.69
C PHE A 184 15.81 -18.90 -19.38
N SER A 185 15.76 -19.29 -18.10
CA SER A 185 15.50 -20.68 -17.71
C SER A 185 14.18 -21.18 -18.30
N VAL A 186 13.10 -20.40 -18.18
CA VAL A 186 11.80 -20.75 -18.77
C VAL A 186 11.85 -20.85 -20.30
N ALA A 187 12.53 -19.93 -20.99
CA ALA A 187 12.60 -19.94 -22.45
C ALA A 187 13.43 -21.12 -23.01
N LEU A 188 14.51 -21.48 -22.31
CA LEU A 188 15.48 -22.51 -22.73
C LEU A 188 15.09 -23.91 -22.26
N GLU A 189 14.65 -24.05 -21.01
CA GLU A 189 14.42 -25.33 -20.33
C GLU A 189 12.91 -25.65 -20.16
N GLY A 190 12.05 -24.63 -20.23
CA GLY A 190 10.62 -24.75 -19.97
C GLY A 190 10.27 -24.58 -18.50
N ARG A 191 8.97 -24.54 -18.19
CA ARG A 191 8.50 -24.42 -16.80
C ARG A 191 8.57 -25.76 -16.09
N PRO A 192 9.11 -25.84 -14.85
CA PRO A 192 9.13 -27.09 -14.12
C PRO A 192 7.72 -27.51 -13.72
N THR A 193 7.44 -28.81 -13.76
CA THR A 193 6.16 -29.38 -13.34
C THR A 193 6.34 -30.24 -12.10
N TRP A 194 5.39 -30.14 -11.17
CA TRP A 194 5.37 -30.96 -9.97
C TRP A 194 3.93 -31.06 -9.45
N SER A 195 3.50 -32.25 -9.04
CA SER A 195 2.20 -32.45 -8.41
C SER A 195 2.26 -33.63 -7.46
N LYS A 196 1.55 -33.54 -6.34
CA LYS A 196 1.52 -34.57 -5.31
C LYS A 196 0.24 -34.49 -4.49
N SER A 197 -0.42 -35.63 -4.33
CA SER A 197 -1.47 -35.83 -3.33
C SER A 197 -0.89 -36.51 -2.10
N PHE A 198 -1.38 -36.15 -0.91
CA PHE A 198 -0.85 -36.62 0.36
C PHE A 198 -1.79 -37.63 1.02
N THR A 199 -1.27 -38.80 1.36
CA THR A 199 -2.05 -39.83 2.07
C THR A 199 -2.11 -39.55 3.56
N VAL A 200 -3.11 -40.10 4.26
CA VAL A 200 -3.21 -40.06 5.74
C VAL A 200 -1.89 -40.47 6.39
N LYS A 201 -1.28 -41.57 5.94
CA LYS A 201 0.01 -42.07 6.46
C LYS A 201 1.17 -41.10 6.29
N GLN A 202 1.13 -40.26 5.26
CA GLN A 202 2.15 -39.23 5.06
C GLN A 202 1.92 -38.04 6.01
N MET A 203 0.66 -37.62 6.19
CA MET A 203 0.30 -36.47 7.01
C MET A 203 0.33 -36.77 8.51
N GLU A 204 0.08 -38.02 8.91
CA GLU A 204 -0.10 -38.38 10.32
C GLU A 204 1.20 -38.28 11.14
N ARG A 205 0.99 -37.99 12.43
CA ARG A 205 1.99 -38.10 13.48
C ARG A 205 2.56 -39.51 13.54
N ARG A 206 3.89 -39.62 13.45
CA ARG A 206 4.59 -40.90 13.59
C ARG A 206 4.43 -41.46 15.01
N ARG A 207 4.00 -42.71 15.11
CA ARG A 207 3.70 -43.44 16.37
C ARG A 207 4.85 -43.48 17.39
N ASN A 208 6.11 -43.33 16.96
CA ASN A 208 7.31 -43.37 17.81
C ASN A 208 7.98 -41.99 18.01
N ALA A 209 7.33 -40.89 17.59
CA ALA A 209 7.85 -39.55 17.84
C ALA A 209 7.74 -39.21 19.33
N LYS A 210 8.82 -39.48 20.09
CA LYS A 210 9.03 -38.90 21.43
C LYS A 210 8.98 -37.37 21.33
N ASN A 211 8.52 -36.71 22.40
CA ASN A 211 8.44 -35.26 22.64
C ASN A 211 8.76 -34.35 21.44
N ASN A 212 7.77 -33.55 21.01
CA ASN A 212 7.80 -32.61 19.87
C ASN A 212 7.21 -33.12 18.54
N ALA A 213 6.28 -34.07 18.60
CA ALA A 213 5.40 -34.34 17.47
C ALA A 213 4.44 -33.16 17.29
N ARG A 214 4.39 -32.61 16.08
CA ARG A 214 3.58 -31.44 15.73
C ARG A 214 2.66 -31.70 14.55
N GLU A 215 2.75 -32.89 13.97
CA GLU A 215 1.98 -33.32 12.82
C GLU A 215 0.53 -33.65 13.21
N PRO A 216 -0.42 -33.60 12.25
CA PRO A 216 -1.80 -34.03 12.45
C PRO A 216 -1.94 -35.44 13.02
N TRP A 217 -2.98 -35.68 13.81
CA TRP A 217 -3.26 -37.01 14.36
C TRP A 217 -4.09 -37.82 13.37
N ARG A 218 -3.87 -39.13 13.29
CA ARG A 218 -4.77 -40.00 12.52
C ARG A 218 -6.17 -39.98 13.15
N TYR A 219 -7.17 -39.51 12.41
CA TYR A 219 -8.55 -39.48 12.89
C TYR A 219 -9.26 -40.81 12.60
N ASP A 220 -9.18 -41.25 11.34
CA ASP A 220 -9.62 -42.56 10.87
C ASP A 220 -8.75 -43.03 9.69
N ASP A 221 -9.25 -43.96 8.89
CA ASP A 221 -8.49 -44.50 7.75
C ASP A 221 -8.32 -43.49 6.60
N ASP A 222 -9.21 -42.49 6.53
CA ASP A 222 -9.32 -41.56 5.41
C ASP A 222 -8.98 -40.11 5.76
N SER A 223 -8.78 -39.80 7.05
CA SER A 223 -8.55 -38.42 7.48
C SER A 223 -7.59 -38.27 8.67
N VAL A 224 -7.06 -37.05 8.81
CA VAL A 224 -6.26 -36.61 9.95
C VAL A 224 -6.93 -35.42 10.66
N ALA A 225 -6.60 -35.19 11.93
CA ALA A 225 -7.12 -34.09 12.72
C ALA A 225 -6.02 -33.26 13.39
N VAL A 226 -6.24 -31.94 13.46
CA VAL A 226 -5.40 -30.99 14.19
C VAL A 226 -6.26 -30.26 15.21
N TRP A 227 -5.82 -30.22 16.46
CA TRP A 227 -6.58 -29.63 17.58
C TRP A 227 -6.04 -28.25 17.97
N ALA A 228 -6.94 -27.41 18.50
CA ALA A 228 -6.63 -26.06 18.96
C ALA A 228 -5.61 -26.07 20.12
N THR A 229 -4.58 -25.23 20.02
CA THR A 229 -3.56 -25.08 21.07
C THR A 229 -2.79 -23.78 20.92
N PRO A 230 -2.26 -23.18 22.00
CA PRO A 230 -1.35 -22.03 21.90
C PRO A 230 0.04 -22.38 21.38
N LEU A 231 0.34 -23.66 21.19
CA LEU A 231 1.68 -24.12 20.83
C LEU A 231 1.94 -23.99 19.33
N ILE A 232 3.05 -23.35 18.98
CA ILE A 232 3.46 -23.07 17.60
C ILE A 232 3.79 -24.35 16.81
N PHE A 233 3.65 -24.28 15.49
CA PHE A 233 3.97 -25.32 14.51
C PHE A 233 3.14 -26.60 14.61
N VAL A 234 2.13 -26.65 15.48
CA VAL A 234 1.17 -27.75 15.53
C VAL A 234 0.29 -27.68 14.28
N GLY A 235 0.14 -28.82 13.60
CA GLY A 235 -0.52 -28.89 12.29
C GLY A 235 0.45 -28.81 11.11
N ARG A 236 1.77 -28.76 11.33
CA ARG A 236 2.75 -28.84 10.24
C ARG A 236 2.66 -30.17 9.49
N ILE A 237 2.82 -30.14 8.17
CA ILE A 237 2.69 -31.32 7.31
C ILE A 237 4.01 -31.54 6.55
N THR A 238 5.01 -32.12 7.23
CA THR A 238 6.38 -32.28 6.70
C THR A 238 6.47 -32.79 5.24
N PRO A 239 5.67 -33.77 4.76
CA PRO A 239 5.76 -34.22 3.38
C PRO A 239 5.45 -33.16 2.30
N THR A 240 4.83 -32.03 2.68
CA THR A 240 4.53 -30.88 1.81
C THR A 240 5.74 -29.97 1.58
N THR A 241 6.90 -30.29 2.17
CA THR A 241 8.14 -29.53 1.98
C THR A 241 8.50 -29.41 0.50
N VAL A 242 8.53 -28.18 -0.02
CA VAL A 242 8.88 -27.91 -1.43
C VAL A 242 10.38 -27.90 -1.64
N LYS A 243 10.84 -28.31 -2.83
CA LYS A 243 12.27 -28.44 -3.18
C LYS A 243 12.81 -27.31 -4.03
N GLN A 244 11.93 -26.46 -4.55
CA GLN A 244 12.27 -25.27 -5.31
C GLN A 244 11.29 -24.20 -4.87
N ALA A 245 11.74 -22.95 -4.83
CA ALA A 245 10.83 -21.84 -4.64
C ALA A 245 9.88 -21.72 -5.84
N GLY A 246 8.64 -21.31 -5.60
CA GLY A 246 7.66 -21.15 -6.67
C GLY A 246 6.23 -21.00 -6.18
N TRP A 247 5.32 -20.76 -7.12
CA TRP A 247 3.89 -20.81 -6.87
C TRP A 247 3.38 -22.24 -6.81
N TYR A 248 2.64 -22.55 -5.75
CA TYR A 248 2.00 -23.84 -5.55
C TYR A 248 0.50 -23.65 -5.34
N ARG A 249 -0.30 -24.40 -6.09
CA ARG A 249 -1.74 -24.54 -5.86
C ARG A 249 -1.98 -25.63 -4.84
N ILE A 250 -2.54 -25.26 -3.70
CA ILE A 250 -2.95 -26.15 -2.62
C ILE A 250 -4.45 -26.40 -2.75
N ARG A 251 -4.83 -27.68 -2.89
CA ARG A 251 -6.23 -28.14 -2.81
C ARG A 251 -6.43 -28.92 -1.53
N LEU A 252 -7.40 -28.50 -0.73
CA LEU A 252 -7.66 -29.01 0.61
C LEU A 252 -9.16 -29.28 0.77
N SER A 253 -9.53 -30.44 1.30
CA SER A 253 -10.88 -30.69 1.80
C SER A 253 -10.85 -30.86 3.30
N ALA A 254 -11.63 -30.05 4.03
CA ALA A 254 -11.59 -30.01 5.49
C ALA A 254 -12.97 -29.73 6.12
N SER A 255 -13.17 -30.21 7.34
CA SER A 255 -14.36 -29.92 8.17
C SER A 255 -13.94 -29.58 9.61
N ALA A 256 -14.86 -28.97 10.35
CA ALA A 256 -14.70 -28.67 11.77
C ALA A 256 -15.02 -29.90 12.64
N LEU A 257 -14.30 -30.01 13.75
CA LEU A 257 -14.58 -30.85 14.90
C LEU A 257 -14.84 -29.90 16.08
N ASN A 258 -15.92 -30.12 16.83
CA ASN A 258 -16.32 -29.24 17.94
C ASN A 258 -16.36 -27.75 17.53
N ALA A 259 -17.06 -27.46 16.43
CA ALA A 259 -17.34 -26.07 16.04
C ALA A 259 -18.20 -25.38 17.12
N PRO A 260 -18.03 -24.06 17.31
CA PRO A 260 -18.95 -23.30 18.15
C PRO A 260 -20.40 -23.44 17.68
N GLU A 261 -21.35 -23.42 18.61
CA GLU A 261 -22.78 -23.56 18.27
C GLU A 261 -23.23 -22.41 17.35
N GLY A 262 -23.86 -22.76 16.24
CA GLY A 262 -24.39 -21.81 15.25
C GLY A 262 -23.32 -21.04 14.44
N ARG A 263 -22.04 -21.38 14.57
CA ARG A 263 -20.93 -20.63 13.96
C ARG A 263 -19.87 -21.56 13.35
N PRO A 264 -19.14 -21.13 12.30
CA PRO A 264 -18.03 -21.91 11.77
C PRO A 264 -16.84 -21.91 12.74
N LEU A 265 -15.94 -22.88 12.58
CA LEU A 265 -14.60 -22.86 13.19
C LEU A 265 -13.62 -22.24 12.19
N TRP A 266 -12.88 -21.22 12.61
CA TRP A 266 -11.82 -20.64 11.79
C TRP A 266 -10.46 -21.31 12.01
N ALA A 267 -9.81 -21.65 10.91
CA ALA A 267 -8.45 -22.17 10.89
C ALA A 267 -7.56 -21.39 9.92
N SER A 268 -6.25 -21.39 10.16
CA SER A 268 -5.27 -20.77 9.27
C SER A 268 -4.59 -21.83 8.42
N LEU A 269 -4.37 -21.53 7.14
CA LEU A 269 -3.39 -22.17 6.28
C LEU A 269 -2.18 -21.23 6.15
N ARG A 270 -0.99 -21.75 6.48
CA ARG A 270 0.26 -21.00 6.42
C ARG A 270 1.38 -21.85 5.83
N ASN A 271 2.46 -21.21 5.41
CA ASN A 271 3.70 -21.90 5.09
C ASN A 271 4.90 -21.35 5.84
N GLY A 272 5.94 -22.17 5.95
CA GLY A 272 7.21 -21.79 6.57
C GLY A 272 8.01 -23.04 6.88
N ILE A 273 9.19 -22.88 7.48
CA ILE A 273 10.07 -24.02 7.73
C ILE A 273 9.65 -24.85 8.97
N CYS A 274 8.75 -24.32 9.81
CA CYS A 274 8.06 -25.05 10.89
C CYS A 274 8.97 -25.78 11.91
N TYR A 275 10.08 -25.17 12.32
CA TYR A 275 10.96 -25.63 13.40
C TYR A 275 11.15 -24.56 14.47
N SER A 276 11.53 -24.94 15.70
CA SER A 276 11.56 -24.07 16.91
C SER A 276 12.45 -22.81 16.86
N LYS A 277 13.15 -22.57 15.73
CA LYS A 277 13.97 -21.37 15.47
C LYS A 277 13.64 -20.73 14.11
N ALA A 278 12.55 -21.16 13.48
CA ALA A 278 12.16 -20.66 12.17
C ALA A 278 11.81 -19.17 12.31
N PRO A 279 12.34 -18.31 11.42
CA PRO A 279 12.25 -16.88 11.61
C PRO A 279 10.81 -16.35 11.52
N LEU A 280 9.96 -16.88 10.63
CA LEU A 280 8.57 -16.44 10.44
C LEU A 280 7.70 -17.56 9.82
N MET A 281 6.38 -17.42 9.96
CA MET A 281 5.35 -18.14 9.18
C MET A 281 4.69 -17.15 8.22
N PHE A 282 4.34 -17.61 7.03
CA PHE A 282 3.73 -16.81 5.97
C PHE A 282 2.25 -17.19 5.82
N TRP A 283 1.39 -16.19 5.88
CA TRP A 283 -0.05 -16.35 5.70
C TRP A 283 -0.37 -16.81 4.27
N ILE A 284 -1.22 -17.83 4.12
CA ILE A 284 -1.79 -18.24 2.83
C ILE A 284 -3.28 -17.90 2.78
N GLY A 285 -4.02 -18.24 3.83
CA GLY A 285 -5.46 -18.01 3.85
C GLY A 285 -6.14 -18.55 5.10
N ALA A 286 -7.43 -18.21 5.23
CA ALA A 286 -8.30 -18.67 6.29
C ALA A 286 -9.24 -19.76 5.78
N LEU A 287 -9.59 -20.70 6.65
CA LEU A 287 -10.54 -21.78 6.41
C LEU A 287 -11.75 -21.55 7.30
N GLU A 288 -12.89 -21.26 6.70
CA GLU A 288 -14.19 -21.19 7.36
C GLU A 288 -14.82 -22.59 7.37
N LEU A 289 -14.70 -23.31 8.49
CA LEU A 289 -15.04 -24.73 8.56
C LEU A 289 -16.37 -24.96 9.26
N THR A 290 -17.22 -25.80 8.67
CA THR A 290 -18.44 -26.31 9.30
C THR A 290 -18.29 -27.80 9.60
N ALA A 291 -19.27 -28.44 10.26
CA ALA A 291 -19.26 -29.89 10.45
C ALA A 291 -19.26 -30.67 9.11
N THR A 292 -19.76 -30.06 8.04
CA THR A 292 -19.74 -30.62 6.68
C THR A 292 -18.41 -30.27 5.99
N PRO A 293 -17.75 -31.24 5.33
CA PRO A 293 -16.54 -30.96 4.55
C PRO A 293 -16.75 -29.87 3.49
N ARG A 294 -15.77 -28.97 3.39
CA ARG A 294 -15.68 -27.93 2.37
C ARG A 294 -14.33 -28.05 1.64
N ASP A 295 -14.33 -27.70 0.37
CA ASP A 295 -13.14 -27.68 -0.47
C ASP A 295 -12.58 -26.26 -0.58
N PHE A 296 -11.27 -26.15 -0.49
CA PHE A 296 -10.52 -24.90 -0.55
C PHE A 296 -9.40 -25.01 -1.58
N VAL A 297 -9.17 -23.92 -2.30
CA VAL A 297 -8.08 -23.79 -3.27
C VAL A 297 -7.34 -22.49 -3.01
N PHE A 298 -6.04 -22.58 -2.80
CA PHE A 298 -5.15 -21.44 -2.63
C PHE A 298 -3.96 -21.55 -3.56
N ASP A 299 -3.54 -20.45 -4.14
CA ASP A 299 -2.23 -20.34 -4.79
C ASP A 299 -1.32 -19.55 -3.85
N ALA A 300 -0.14 -20.07 -3.57
CA ALA A 300 0.81 -19.44 -2.66
C ALA A 300 2.25 -19.58 -3.16
N TRP A 301 3.02 -18.50 -3.04
CA TRP A 301 4.47 -18.57 -3.14
C TRP A 301 5.02 -19.32 -1.92
N MET A 302 5.83 -20.33 -2.17
CA MET A 302 6.54 -21.08 -1.13
C MET A 302 8.03 -21.06 -1.42
N GLU A 303 8.82 -20.60 -0.47
CA GLU A 303 10.28 -20.70 -0.56
C GLU A 303 10.75 -22.14 -0.47
N GLN A 304 11.96 -22.38 -0.98
CA GLN A 304 12.60 -23.69 -0.82
C GLN A 304 12.60 -24.12 0.66
N ASP A 305 12.28 -25.40 0.89
CA ASP A 305 12.19 -26.02 2.22
C ASP A 305 11.03 -25.54 3.11
N HIS A 306 10.15 -24.66 2.62
CA HIS A 306 8.88 -24.38 3.29
C HIS A 306 7.92 -25.56 3.19
N MET A 307 7.11 -25.76 4.23
CA MET A 307 6.03 -26.74 4.31
C MET A 307 4.75 -26.05 4.81
N LEU A 308 3.61 -26.72 4.61
CA LEU A 308 2.32 -26.22 5.07
C LEU A 308 2.09 -26.49 6.56
N GLU A 309 1.37 -25.58 7.19
CA GLU A 309 0.80 -25.70 8.53
C GLU A 309 -0.70 -25.37 8.47
N ILE A 310 -1.53 -26.24 9.03
CA ILE A 310 -2.98 -26.05 9.17
C ILE A 310 -3.36 -26.20 10.63
N GLN A 311 -3.97 -25.17 11.23
CA GLN A 311 -4.33 -25.21 12.65
C GLN A 311 -5.60 -24.37 12.91
N PRO A 312 -6.47 -24.77 13.87
CA PRO A 312 -7.47 -23.85 14.43
C PRO A 312 -6.80 -22.55 14.88
N ALA A 313 -7.30 -21.43 14.37
CA ALA A 313 -6.73 -20.10 14.56
C ALA A 313 -7.75 -19.08 15.09
N ASP A 314 -8.96 -19.53 15.39
CA ASP A 314 -9.97 -18.75 16.10
C ASP A 314 -9.59 -18.58 17.58
N HIS A 315 -9.15 -17.39 17.97
CA HIS A 315 -8.79 -17.10 19.37
C HIS A 315 -10.01 -16.81 20.25
N THR A 316 -11.21 -16.74 19.69
CA THR A 316 -12.45 -16.63 20.47
C THR A 316 -12.88 -17.97 21.08
N GLN A 317 -12.24 -19.07 20.67
CA GLN A 317 -12.52 -20.42 21.14
C GLN A 317 -11.48 -20.91 22.18
N PRO A 318 -11.82 -21.90 23.03
CA PRO A 318 -10.89 -22.47 23.99
C PRO A 318 -9.63 -23.07 23.34
N ARG A 319 -8.46 -22.72 23.88
CA ARG A 319 -7.16 -23.23 23.43
C ARG A 319 -6.43 -23.93 24.58
N PRO A 320 -6.75 -25.20 24.86
CA PRO A 320 -6.13 -25.92 25.96
C PRO A 320 -4.62 -26.07 25.74
N ASN A 321 -3.88 -26.19 26.85
CA ASN A 321 -2.45 -26.50 26.79
C ASN A 321 -2.26 -27.80 26.01
N TYR A 322 -1.36 -27.81 25.03
CA TYR A 322 -1.08 -28.99 24.20
C TYR A 322 -0.92 -30.27 25.04
N ASN A 323 -0.15 -30.20 26.12
CA ASN A 323 0.16 -31.37 26.95
C ASN A 323 -1.05 -31.90 27.75
N SER A 324 -2.15 -31.14 27.88
CA SER A 324 -3.32 -31.58 28.65
C SER A 324 -4.14 -32.64 27.93
N TYR A 325 -4.06 -32.71 26.60
CA TYR A 325 -4.85 -33.64 25.81
C TYR A 325 -4.01 -34.57 24.92
N THR A 326 -2.70 -34.36 24.81
CA THR A 326 -1.82 -35.18 23.93
C THR A 326 -1.70 -36.65 24.27
N ASN A 327 -2.11 -37.04 25.48
CA ASN A 327 -2.10 -38.43 25.95
C ASN A 327 -3.50 -39.07 25.90
N LEU A 328 -4.51 -38.33 25.43
CA LEU A 328 -5.89 -38.80 25.32
C LEU A 328 -6.16 -39.42 23.95
N SER A 329 -7.15 -40.30 23.89
CA SER A 329 -7.75 -40.78 22.65
C SER A 329 -8.60 -39.69 21.99
N ILE A 330 -8.87 -39.83 20.68
CA ILE A 330 -9.69 -38.86 19.94
C ILE A 330 -11.09 -38.68 20.54
N PRO A 331 -11.83 -39.74 20.90
CA PRO A 331 -13.12 -39.59 21.59
C PRO A 331 -13.00 -38.76 22.88
N GLU A 332 -11.97 -38.99 23.70
CA GLU A 332 -11.74 -38.20 24.92
C GLU A 332 -11.43 -36.73 24.62
N VAL A 333 -10.70 -36.42 23.53
CA VAL A 333 -10.47 -35.01 23.11
C VAL A 333 -11.76 -34.35 22.64
N LEU A 334 -12.61 -35.10 21.92
CA LEU A 334 -13.91 -34.63 21.47
C LEU A 334 -14.82 -34.34 22.67
N ASP A 335 -14.86 -35.24 23.66
CA ASP A 335 -15.64 -35.09 24.89
C ASP A 335 -15.21 -33.88 25.73
N LEU A 336 -13.94 -33.47 25.63
CA LEU A 336 -13.42 -32.23 26.24
C LEU A 336 -13.87 -30.96 25.51
N GLY A 337 -14.54 -31.06 24.37
CA GLY A 337 -15.01 -29.91 23.59
C GLY A 337 -13.88 -29.13 22.91
N VAL A 338 -12.70 -29.74 22.71
CA VAL A 338 -11.56 -29.04 22.08
C VAL A 338 -11.85 -28.85 20.58
N PRO A 339 -11.80 -27.62 20.04
CA PRO A 339 -12.00 -27.39 18.62
C PRO A 339 -10.87 -28.02 17.78
N GLY A 340 -11.22 -28.53 16.59
CA GLY A 340 -10.26 -29.16 15.70
C GLY A 340 -10.61 -29.04 14.22
N VAL A 341 -9.58 -29.12 13.37
CA VAL A 341 -9.71 -29.25 11.92
C VAL A 341 -9.55 -30.71 11.56
N ARG A 342 -10.54 -31.29 10.87
CA ARG A 342 -10.42 -32.58 10.20
C ARG A 342 -10.07 -32.37 8.74
N ILE A 343 -8.96 -32.93 8.30
CA ILE A 343 -8.44 -32.85 6.93
C ILE A 343 -8.77 -34.18 6.23
N HIS A 344 -9.59 -34.11 5.18
CA HIS A 344 -10.04 -35.26 4.38
C HIS A 344 -9.16 -35.49 3.16
N SER A 345 -8.67 -34.42 2.54
CA SER A 345 -7.74 -34.53 1.41
C SER A 345 -6.82 -33.32 1.35
N LEU A 346 -5.59 -33.54 0.86
CA LEU A 346 -4.63 -32.49 0.58
C LEU A 346 -3.85 -32.86 -0.69
N ALA A 347 -3.76 -31.93 -1.61
CA ALA A 347 -2.92 -32.04 -2.79
C ALA A 347 -2.25 -30.70 -3.09
N MET A 348 -1.07 -30.77 -3.67
CA MET A 348 -0.32 -29.60 -4.12
C MET A 348 0.18 -29.82 -5.53
N GLU A 349 0.18 -28.77 -6.34
CA GLU A 349 0.86 -28.76 -7.64
C GLU A 349 1.58 -27.44 -7.85
N ARG A 350 2.70 -27.46 -8.55
CA ARG A 350 3.37 -26.23 -8.99
C ARG A 350 2.53 -25.60 -10.09
N VAL A 351 2.24 -24.31 -9.93
CA VAL A 351 1.51 -23.49 -10.91
C VAL A 351 2.37 -22.29 -11.32
N THR A 352 1.88 -21.55 -12.30
CA THR A 352 2.48 -20.28 -12.72
C THR A 352 1.35 -19.29 -13.02
N HIS A 353 1.57 -18.04 -12.67
CA HIS A 353 0.77 -16.89 -13.06
C HIS A 353 1.42 -16.09 -14.20
N GLY A 354 2.67 -16.44 -14.56
CA GLY A 354 3.40 -15.86 -15.68
C GLY A 354 2.93 -16.40 -17.04
N ALA A 355 3.55 -15.90 -18.09
CA ALA A 355 3.20 -16.27 -19.47
C ALA A 355 3.60 -17.73 -19.80
N PRO A 356 2.95 -18.39 -20.77
CA PRO A 356 3.42 -19.67 -21.29
C PRO A 356 4.87 -19.59 -21.78
N ALA A 357 5.65 -20.67 -21.63
CA ALA A 357 7.08 -20.68 -22.00
C ALA A 357 7.34 -20.27 -23.47
N GLY A 358 6.41 -20.58 -24.38
CA GLY A 358 6.49 -20.14 -25.78
C GLY A 358 6.43 -18.63 -25.95
N GLN A 359 5.60 -17.95 -25.15
CA GLN A 359 5.51 -16.48 -25.16
C GLN A 359 6.75 -15.84 -24.54
N VAL A 360 7.29 -16.40 -23.46
CA VAL A 360 8.57 -15.96 -22.87
C VAL A 360 9.70 -16.09 -23.89
N ARG A 361 9.74 -17.21 -24.62
CA ARG A 361 10.70 -17.45 -25.71
C ARG A 361 10.55 -16.42 -26.84
N GLU A 362 9.33 -16.14 -27.27
CA GLU A 362 9.07 -15.14 -28.31
C GLU A 362 9.54 -13.74 -27.88
N VAL A 363 9.32 -13.37 -26.62
CA VAL A 363 9.79 -12.08 -26.07
C VAL A 363 11.32 -11.99 -26.10
N LEU A 364 12.02 -13.04 -25.66
CA LEU A 364 13.48 -13.00 -25.51
C LEU A 364 14.24 -13.26 -26.82
N PHE A 365 13.73 -14.15 -27.67
CA PHE A 365 14.45 -14.69 -28.83
C PHE A 365 13.68 -14.53 -30.16
N GLY A 366 12.45 -14.02 -30.13
CA GLY A 366 11.61 -13.91 -31.33
C GLY A 366 11.32 -15.28 -31.95
N GLU A 367 11.42 -15.35 -33.27
CA GLU A 367 11.20 -16.58 -34.05
C GLU A 367 12.43 -17.51 -34.11
N LEU A 368 13.53 -17.18 -33.40
CA LEU A 368 14.73 -18.01 -33.43
C LEU A 368 14.47 -19.36 -32.75
N PRO A 369 14.92 -20.49 -33.36
CA PRO A 369 14.74 -21.80 -32.77
C PRO A 369 15.60 -21.96 -31.51
N VAL A 370 15.00 -22.57 -30.49
CA VAL A 370 15.69 -23.04 -29.28
C VAL A 370 15.84 -24.55 -29.40
N GLU A 371 17.08 -25.02 -29.52
CA GLU A 371 17.42 -26.43 -29.70
C GLU A 371 18.32 -26.87 -28.54
N GLN A 372 17.91 -27.94 -27.84
CA GLN A 372 18.68 -28.53 -26.73
C GLN A 372 19.11 -27.49 -25.66
N GLY A 373 18.22 -26.55 -25.32
CA GLY A 373 18.51 -25.51 -24.32
C GLY A 373 19.45 -24.40 -24.80
N ALA A 374 19.69 -24.29 -26.11
CA ALA A 374 20.51 -23.23 -26.69
C ALA A 374 19.79 -22.50 -27.83
N VAL A 375 20.09 -21.22 -27.98
CA VAL A 375 19.66 -20.39 -29.12
C VAL A 375 20.88 -19.88 -29.87
N ARG A 376 20.78 -19.78 -31.18
CA ARG A 376 21.82 -19.22 -32.07
C ARG A 376 21.20 -18.16 -32.96
N GLY A 377 21.95 -17.09 -33.21
CA GLY A 377 21.51 -16.00 -34.08
C GLY A 377 22.70 -15.21 -34.61
N THR A 378 22.43 -14.33 -35.57
CA THR A 378 23.42 -13.41 -36.13
C THR A 378 23.49 -12.10 -35.35
N ARG A 379 24.49 -11.25 -35.61
CA ARG A 379 24.54 -9.89 -35.04
C ARG A 379 23.30 -9.05 -35.41
N GLU A 380 22.79 -9.23 -36.61
CA GLU A 380 21.57 -8.54 -37.06
C GLU A 380 20.33 -9.03 -36.30
N ASP A 381 20.27 -10.33 -35.97
CA ASP A 381 19.22 -10.85 -35.08
C ASP A 381 19.30 -10.24 -33.69
N ALA A 382 20.50 -10.12 -33.12
CA ALA A 382 20.69 -9.48 -31.83
C ALA A 382 20.24 -8.02 -31.85
N ALA A 383 20.62 -7.24 -32.87
CA ALA A 383 20.19 -5.85 -33.03
C ALA A 383 18.66 -5.72 -33.15
N ARG A 384 18.01 -6.61 -33.91
CA ARG A 384 16.55 -6.66 -34.05
C ARG A 384 15.87 -6.98 -32.73
N LEU A 385 16.33 -8.02 -32.02
CA LEU A 385 15.78 -8.44 -30.73
C LEU A 385 15.94 -7.37 -29.65
N MET A 386 17.13 -6.77 -29.55
CA MET A 386 17.39 -5.64 -28.66
C MET A 386 16.45 -4.46 -28.93
N THR A 387 16.16 -4.15 -30.18
CA THR A 387 15.23 -3.07 -30.55
C THR A 387 13.80 -3.40 -30.14
N ALA A 388 13.34 -4.62 -30.40
CA ALA A 388 12.00 -5.06 -30.02
C ALA A 388 11.83 -5.08 -28.50
N PHE A 389 12.80 -5.62 -27.77
CA PHE A 389 12.81 -5.65 -26.31
C PHE A 389 12.83 -4.24 -25.71
N ALA A 390 13.67 -3.34 -26.24
CA ALA A 390 13.71 -1.95 -25.81
C ALA A 390 12.39 -1.23 -26.05
N GLY A 391 11.68 -1.51 -27.14
CA GLY A 391 10.36 -0.94 -27.41
C GLY A 391 9.32 -1.30 -26.34
N ARG A 392 9.33 -2.56 -25.90
CA ARG A 392 8.47 -3.04 -24.80
C ARG A 392 8.91 -2.44 -23.45
N ALA A 393 10.20 -2.53 -23.13
CA ALA A 393 10.77 -2.03 -21.88
C ALA A 393 10.56 -0.51 -21.70
N PHE A 394 10.74 0.27 -22.76
CA PHE A 394 10.55 1.73 -22.74
C PHE A 394 9.10 2.14 -23.04
N ARG A 395 8.20 1.17 -23.24
CA ARG A 395 6.74 1.36 -23.38
C ARG A 395 6.36 2.28 -24.55
N ARG A 396 7.21 2.32 -25.58
CA ARG A 396 7.02 3.13 -26.80
C ARG A 396 7.97 2.65 -27.91
N PRO A 397 7.71 2.98 -29.19
CA PRO A 397 8.62 2.69 -30.28
C PRO A 397 10.02 3.27 -30.05
N VAL A 398 11.05 2.49 -30.43
CA VAL A 398 12.46 2.83 -30.27
C VAL A 398 13.18 2.63 -31.60
N GLU A 399 14.02 3.60 -31.97
CA GLU A 399 14.91 3.47 -33.12
C GLU A 399 16.24 2.84 -32.71
N ARG A 400 16.86 2.07 -33.61
CA ARG A 400 18.18 1.45 -33.37
C ARG A 400 19.26 2.45 -32.94
N SER A 401 19.23 3.64 -33.52
CA SER A 401 20.14 4.75 -33.18
C SER A 401 20.06 5.14 -31.71
N GLN A 402 18.87 5.05 -31.10
CA GLN A 402 18.64 5.43 -29.70
C GLN A 402 19.15 4.39 -28.70
N ILE A 403 19.43 3.17 -29.15
CA ILE A 403 19.95 2.07 -28.32
C ILE A 403 21.27 1.49 -28.85
N ALA A 404 21.95 2.22 -29.73
CA ALA A 404 23.17 1.74 -30.39
C ALA A 404 24.25 1.28 -29.41
N SER A 405 24.40 1.96 -28.26
CA SER A 405 25.33 1.56 -27.21
C SER A 405 24.98 0.23 -26.56
N TYR A 406 23.70 -0.09 -26.40
CA TYR A 406 23.25 -1.37 -25.86
C TYR A 406 23.45 -2.50 -26.89
N ILE A 407 23.22 -2.22 -28.18
CA ILE A 407 23.48 -3.18 -29.25
C ILE A 407 24.98 -3.48 -29.34
N ALA A 408 25.84 -2.45 -29.29
CA ALA A 408 27.29 -2.61 -29.31
C ALA A 408 27.80 -3.49 -28.17
N LEU A 409 27.23 -3.35 -26.96
CA LEU A 409 27.56 -4.21 -25.81
C LEU A 409 27.35 -5.70 -26.13
N VAL A 410 26.23 -6.03 -26.80
CA VAL A 410 25.91 -7.42 -27.20
C VAL A 410 26.86 -7.89 -28.30
N GLU A 411 27.16 -7.03 -29.29
CA GLU A 411 28.08 -7.37 -30.38
C GLU A 411 29.51 -7.64 -29.89
N ASP A 412 29.97 -6.86 -28.91
CA ASP A 412 31.27 -7.04 -28.27
C ASP A 412 31.33 -8.33 -27.46
N ALA A 413 30.29 -8.65 -26.69
CA ALA A 413 30.17 -9.92 -25.97
C ALA A 413 30.23 -11.14 -26.91
N LEU A 414 29.49 -11.08 -28.02
CA LEU A 414 29.54 -12.10 -29.08
C LEU A 414 30.93 -12.22 -29.71
N ALA A 415 31.62 -11.10 -29.95
CA ALA A 415 32.99 -11.10 -30.48
C ALA A 415 34.00 -11.67 -29.46
N GLY A 416 33.72 -11.51 -28.17
CA GLY A 416 34.47 -12.10 -27.04
C GLY A 416 34.24 -13.61 -26.85
N GLY A 417 33.32 -14.21 -27.59
CA GLY A 417 33.04 -15.65 -27.55
C GLY A 417 31.93 -16.07 -26.60
N GLU A 418 31.15 -15.13 -26.05
CA GLU A 418 29.96 -15.46 -25.28
C GLU A 418 28.88 -16.13 -26.15
N SER A 419 28.02 -16.93 -25.51
CA SER A 419 26.88 -17.52 -26.21
C SER A 419 25.87 -16.44 -26.63
N PHE A 420 25.06 -16.72 -27.65
CA PHE A 420 24.03 -15.77 -28.10
C PHE A 420 23.03 -15.40 -27.00
N ALA A 421 22.67 -16.38 -26.16
CA ALA A 421 21.78 -16.15 -25.03
C ALA A 421 22.42 -15.24 -23.97
N GLU A 422 23.66 -15.52 -23.56
CA GLU A 422 24.37 -14.72 -22.54
C GLU A 422 24.62 -13.29 -23.01
N ALA A 423 25.02 -13.11 -24.27
CA ALA A 423 25.22 -11.78 -24.83
C ALA A 423 23.91 -10.96 -24.84
N LEU A 424 22.78 -11.56 -25.24
CA LEU A 424 21.46 -10.92 -25.17
C LEU A 424 21.05 -10.61 -23.73
N ARG A 425 21.28 -11.54 -22.81
CA ARG A 425 20.98 -11.35 -21.38
C ARG A 425 21.71 -10.12 -20.84
N GLY A 426 23.00 -9.96 -21.15
CA GLY A 426 23.78 -8.78 -20.78
C GLY A 426 23.21 -7.48 -21.36
N GLY A 427 22.76 -7.51 -22.62
CA GLY A 427 22.08 -6.39 -23.27
C GLY A 427 20.74 -6.02 -22.61
N TYR A 428 19.89 -7.01 -22.33
CA TYR A 428 18.60 -6.80 -21.66
C TYR A 428 18.80 -6.28 -20.25
N ARG A 429 19.75 -6.83 -19.49
CA ARG A 429 20.13 -6.33 -18.16
C ARG A 429 20.49 -4.84 -18.18
N ALA A 430 21.27 -4.41 -19.19
CA ALA A 430 21.63 -3.01 -19.35
C ALA A 430 20.41 -2.12 -19.67
N LEU A 431 19.46 -2.59 -20.48
CA LEU A 431 18.21 -1.88 -20.76
C LEU A 431 17.32 -1.76 -19.50
N LEU A 432 17.13 -2.84 -18.76
CA LEU A 432 16.31 -2.91 -17.55
C LEU A 432 16.89 -2.11 -16.37
N SER A 433 18.18 -1.77 -16.43
CA SER A 433 18.83 -0.93 -15.41
C SER A 433 19.01 0.52 -15.87
N SER A 434 18.48 0.87 -17.05
CA SER A 434 18.63 2.21 -17.62
C SER A 434 17.61 3.20 -17.04
N PRO A 435 17.95 4.51 -16.99
CA PRO A 435 16.98 5.53 -16.56
C PRO A 435 15.68 5.53 -17.37
N ARG A 436 15.72 5.18 -18.67
CA ARG A 436 14.53 5.13 -19.53
C ARG A 436 13.57 3.98 -19.18
N PHE A 437 14.07 2.93 -18.52
CA PHE A 437 13.23 1.85 -18.01
C PHE A 437 12.73 2.15 -16.60
N LEU A 438 13.67 2.52 -15.72
CA LEU A 438 13.44 2.72 -14.28
C LEU A 438 12.58 3.94 -13.97
N TYR A 439 12.57 4.96 -14.85
CA TYR A 439 11.78 6.17 -14.68
C TYR A 439 10.63 6.24 -15.67
N LEU A 440 9.58 6.96 -15.29
CA LEU A 440 8.51 7.41 -16.17
C LEU A 440 8.81 8.85 -16.60
N PRO A 441 9.46 9.07 -17.76
CA PRO A 441 9.79 10.40 -18.22
C PRO A 441 8.55 11.09 -18.79
N GLU A 442 8.19 12.23 -18.20
CA GLU A 442 7.18 13.13 -18.75
C GLU A 442 7.85 14.42 -19.21
N LYS A 443 7.53 14.87 -20.43
CA LYS A 443 7.96 16.19 -20.91
C LYS A 443 7.02 17.26 -20.35
N PRO A 444 7.51 18.46 -20.02
CA PRO A 444 6.65 19.58 -19.70
C PRO A 444 5.65 19.88 -20.82
N GLY A 445 4.43 20.27 -20.44
CA GLY A 445 3.31 20.48 -21.35
C GLY A 445 2.32 19.31 -21.41
N PRO A 446 1.43 19.28 -22.42
CA PRO A 446 0.55 18.14 -22.66
C PRO A 446 1.37 16.86 -22.89
N LEU A 447 0.95 15.76 -22.25
CA LEU A 447 1.59 14.46 -22.45
C LEU A 447 1.40 13.98 -23.90
N ASP A 448 2.37 13.22 -24.41
CA ASP A 448 2.13 12.40 -25.59
C ASP A 448 1.31 11.15 -25.23
N ASP A 449 0.65 10.55 -26.22
CA ASP A 449 -0.20 9.37 -26.04
C ASP A 449 0.50 8.19 -25.34
N TYR A 450 1.81 7.98 -25.55
CA TYR A 450 2.54 6.89 -24.87
C TYR A 450 2.81 7.21 -23.40
N ALA A 451 3.11 8.48 -23.09
CA ALA A 451 3.22 8.94 -21.71
C ALA A 451 1.86 8.88 -21.01
N LEU A 452 0.76 9.21 -21.71
CA LEU A 452 -0.60 9.07 -21.18
C LEU A 452 -0.97 7.59 -20.93
N ALA A 453 -0.65 6.69 -21.87
CA ALA A 453 -0.83 5.25 -21.69
C ALA A 453 -0.07 4.72 -20.47
N SER A 454 1.20 5.10 -20.33
CA SER A 454 2.01 4.69 -19.17
C SER A 454 1.44 5.26 -17.88
N ARG A 455 1.08 6.54 -17.84
CA ARG A 455 0.46 7.15 -16.65
C ARG A 455 -0.82 6.42 -16.25
N LEU A 456 -1.67 6.08 -17.22
CA LEU A 456 -2.92 5.37 -16.96
C LEU A 456 -2.68 3.94 -16.44
N SER A 457 -1.75 3.20 -17.05
CA SER A 457 -1.45 1.82 -16.65
C SER A 457 -0.79 1.73 -15.27
N TYR A 458 0.13 2.63 -14.94
CA TYR A 458 0.74 2.65 -13.61
C TYR A 458 -0.24 3.14 -12.54
N PHE A 459 -1.17 4.02 -12.90
CA PHE A 459 -2.20 4.46 -11.97
C PHE A 459 -3.22 3.35 -11.64
N LEU A 460 -3.74 2.64 -12.66
CA LEU A 460 -4.81 1.65 -12.47
C LEU A 460 -4.32 0.22 -12.20
N TRP A 461 -3.19 -0.17 -12.77
CA TRP A 461 -2.68 -1.55 -12.71
C TRP A 461 -1.30 -1.67 -12.08
N SER A 462 -0.65 -0.53 -11.75
CA SER A 462 0.72 -0.48 -11.23
C SER A 462 1.70 -1.27 -12.09
N SER A 463 1.49 -1.29 -13.41
CA SER A 463 2.31 -2.03 -14.36
C SER A 463 2.34 -1.36 -15.74
N ALA A 464 3.10 -1.94 -16.66
CA ALA A 464 3.24 -1.48 -18.03
C ALA A 464 1.89 -1.47 -18.79
N PRO A 465 1.71 -0.57 -19.76
CA PRO A 465 0.51 -0.55 -20.59
C PRO A 465 0.43 -1.83 -21.42
N ASP A 466 -0.78 -2.39 -21.52
CA ASP A 466 -1.00 -3.55 -22.37
C ASP A 466 -1.08 -3.17 -23.85
N GLN A 467 -1.10 -4.20 -24.71
CA GLN A 467 -1.04 -4.02 -26.16
C GLN A 467 -2.20 -3.15 -26.71
N PRO A 468 -3.48 -3.35 -26.31
CA PRO A 468 -4.56 -2.46 -26.75
C PRO A 468 -4.36 -0.99 -26.38
N LEU A 469 -3.81 -0.71 -25.19
CA LEU A 469 -3.55 0.66 -24.75
C LEU A 469 -2.38 1.30 -25.53
N LEU A 470 -1.32 0.53 -25.79
CA LEU A 470 -0.20 0.96 -26.64
C LEU A 470 -0.61 1.17 -28.11
N GLU A 471 -1.55 0.39 -28.62
CA GLU A 471 -2.11 0.57 -29.97
C GLU A 471 -2.98 1.83 -30.08
N ALA A 472 -3.82 2.09 -29.08
CA ALA A 472 -4.56 3.35 -29.00
C ALA A 472 -3.60 4.55 -28.95
N ALA A 473 -2.50 4.41 -28.21
CA ALA A 473 -1.46 5.42 -28.14
C ALA A 473 -0.74 5.64 -29.48
N ALA A 474 -0.41 4.56 -30.18
CA ALA A 474 0.21 4.60 -31.50
C ALA A 474 -0.68 5.29 -32.55
N GLN A 475 -2.01 5.20 -32.38
CA GLN A 475 -2.98 5.85 -33.24
C GLN A 475 -3.23 7.33 -32.88
N GLY A 476 -2.68 7.84 -31.78
CA GLY A 476 -2.91 9.22 -31.33
C GLY A 476 -4.33 9.48 -30.80
N LYS A 477 -5.02 8.43 -30.33
CA LYS A 477 -6.44 8.50 -29.92
C LYS A 477 -6.65 8.63 -28.42
N LEU A 478 -5.63 8.51 -27.59
CA LEU A 478 -5.82 8.55 -26.12
C LEU A 478 -6.14 9.96 -25.60
N HIS A 479 -5.92 11.00 -26.38
CA HIS A 479 -6.43 12.34 -26.06
C HIS A 479 -7.93 12.51 -26.33
N GLU A 480 -8.56 11.60 -27.07
CA GLU A 480 -10.00 11.65 -27.33
C GLU A 480 -10.75 11.16 -26.08
N ALA A 481 -11.61 12.02 -25.51
CA ALA A 481 -12.31 11.72 -24.26
C ALA A 481 -13.10 10.40 -24.29
N THR A 482 -13.67 10.04 -25.44
CA THR A 482 -14.40 8.79 -25.64
C THR A 482 -13.48 7.57 -25.61
N THR A 483 -12.35 7.62 -26.30
CA THR A 483 -11.37 6.53 -26.32
C THR A 483 -10.71 6.37 -24.95
N LEU A 484 -10.35 7.48 -24.31
CA LEU A 484 -9.77 7.48 -22.96
C LEU A 484 -10.73 6.82 -21.95
N ARG A 485 -12.00 7.24 -21.94
CA ARG A 485 -13.02 6.64 -21.06
C ARG A 485 -13.18 5.14 -21.31
N ALA A 486 -13.29 4.73 -22.56
CA ALA A 486 -13.42 3.31 -22.90
C ALA A 486 -12.22 2.47 -22.43
N GLN A 487 -10.99 3.01 -22.49
CA GLN A 487 -9.81 2.35 -21.95
C GLN A 487 -9.83 2.30 -20.42
N VAL A 488 -10.22 3.38 -19.74
CA VAL A 488 -10.38 3.39 -18.27
C VAL A 488 -11.38 2.33 -17.82
N ASP A 489 -12.57 2.29 -18.42
CA ASP A 489 -13.63 1.33 -18.05
C ASP A 489 -13.17 -0.11 -18.27
N ARG A 490 -12.50 -0.39 -19.40
CA ARG A 490 -11.91 -1.70 -19.71
C ARG A 490 -10.87 -2.08 -18.66
N MET A 491 -10.02 -1.13 -18.26
CA MET A 491 -8.93 -1.40 -17.32
C MET A 491 -9.44 -1.63 -15.91
N LEU A 492 -10.47 -0.89 -15.49
CA LEU A 492 -11.14 -1.10 -14.20
C LEU A 492 -11.88 -2.44 -14.13
N ALA A 493 -12.39 -2.95 -15.24
CA ALA A 493 -13.03 -4.27 -15.32
C ALA A 493 -12.04 -5.45 -15.35
N ASP A 494 -10.75 -5.20 -15.52
CA ASP A 494 -9.69 -6.22 -15.51
C ASP A 494 -9.26 -6.53 -14.07
N SER A 495 -8.96 -7.79 -13.76
CA SER A 495 -8.55 -8.20 -12.41
C SER A 495 -7.28 -7.50 -11.91
N ARG A 496 -6.45 -6.97 -12.81
CA ARG A 496 -5.27 -6.15 -12.44
C ARG A 496 -5.65 -4.85 -11.73
N ALA A 497 -6.89 -4.36 -11.85
CA ALA A 497 -7.37 -3.18 -11.13
C ALA A 497 -7.39 -3.36 -9.60
N ALA A 498 -7.39 -4.61 -9.10
CA ALA A 498 -7.23 -4.87 -7.66
C ALA A 498 -5.95 -4.23 -7.09
N ALA A 499 -4.89 -4.12 -7.90
CA ALA A 499 -3.65 -3.45 -7.50
C ALA A 499 -3.85 -1.96 -7.19
N PHE A 500 -4.79 -1.28 -7.86
CA PHE A 500 -5.14 0.11 -7.53
C PHE A 500 -5.81 0.17 -6.16
N THR A 501 -6.84 -0.64 -5.92
CA THR A 501 -7.54 -0.71 -4.63
C THR A 501 -6.58 -0.98 -3.48
N GLU A 502 -5.76 -2.03 -3.58
CA GLU A 502 -4.81 -2.42 -2.54
C GLU A 502 -3.74 -1.34 -2.30
N ASN A 503 -3.09 -0.84 -3.35
CA ASN A 503 -2.02 0.14 -3.17
C ASN A 503 -2.51 1.51 -2.75
N PHE A 504 -3.65 1.95 -3.29
CA PHE A 504 -4.20 3.26 -2.97
C PHE A 504 -4.68 3.27 -1.51
N THR A 505 -5.51 2.31 -1.11
CA THR A 505 -6.00 2.24 0.27
C THR A 505 -4.89 1.91 1.27
N GLY A 506 -3.93 1.05 0.90
CA GLY A 506 -2.78 0.73 1.74
C GLY A 506 -1.89 1.91 2.10
N GLN A 507 -1.81 2.91 1.22
CA GLN A 507 -1.03 4.14 1.42
C GLN A 507 -1.88 5.28 2.00
N TRP A 508 -3.07 5.48 1.45
CA TRP A 508 -3.98 6.53 1.90
C TRP A 508 -4.41 6.33 3.36
N LEU A 509 -4.71 5.08 3.72
CA LEU A 509 -5.25 4.73 5.05
C LEU A 509 -4.21 4.09 5.97
N ASP A 510 -2.93 4.09 5.56
CA ASP A 510 -1.81 3.49 6.30
C ASP A 510 -1.95 1.98 6.58
N LEU A 511 -2.75 1.25 5.78
CA LEU A 511 -2.99 -0.20 6.02
C LEU A 511 -1.73 -1.05 5.85
N ARG A 512 -0.68 -0.55 5.18
CA ARG A 512 0.63 -1.23 5.13
C ARG A 512 1.27 -1.36 6.51
N GLU A 513 0.88 -0.52 7.47
CA GLU A 513 1.35 -0.54 8.87
C GLU A 513 0.52 -1.48 9.77
N ILE A 514 -0.36 -2.32 9.19
CA ILE A 514 -1.20 -3.25 9.95
C ILE A 514 -0.41 -4.21 10.83
N ASP A 515 0.87 -4.48 10.53
CA ASP A 515 1.75 -5.32 11.33
C ASP A 515 2.81 -4.55 12.15
N PHE A 516 2.84 -3.22 12.06
CA PHE A 516 3.80 -2.38 12.80
C PHE A 516 3.64 -2.49 14.33
N THR A 517 2.39 -2.60 14.78
CA THR A 517 2.04 -2.87 16.19
C THR A 517 1.22 -4.15 16.29
N LEU A 518 1.46 -4.95 17.32
CA LEU A 518 0.62 -6.12 17.63
C LEU A 518 -0.18 -5.83 18.91
N PRO A 519 -1.51 -6.03 18.88
CA PRO A 519 -2.32 -5.93 20.09
C PRO A 519 -1.80 -6.83 21.22
N ASP A 520 -1.78 -6.30 22.44
CA ASP A 520 -1.36 -7.07 23.61
C ASP A 520 -2.32 -8.24 23.82
N ARG A 521 -1.77 -9.46 23.88
CA ARG A 521 -2.57 -10.69 23.94
C ARG A 521 -3.35 -10.88 25.25
N LYS A 522 -3.02 -10.14 26.31
CA LYS A 522 -3.81 -10.17 27.55
C LYS A 522 -4.93 -9.13 27.50
N LEU A 523 -4.67 -7.97 26.92
CA LEU A 523 -5.70 -6.93 26.78
C LEU A 523 -6.72 -7.30 25.71
N TYR A 524 -6.28 -7.93 24.61
CA TYR A 524 -7.10 -8.26 23.44
C TYR A 524 -6.90 -9.72 23.00
N PRO A 525 -7.20 -10.71 23.87
CA PRO A 525 -7.01 -12.12 23.56
C PRO A 525 -7.80 -12.59 22.34
N GLU A 526 -8.91 -11.93 22.02
CA GLU A 526 -9.77 -12.20 20.88
C GLU A 526 -9.19 -11.76 19.52
N PHE A 527 -8.13 -10.95 19.50
CA PHE A 527 -7.49 -10.51 18.26
C PHE A 527 -6.55 -11.60 17.72
N ASP A 528 -6.72 -11.96 16.46
CA ASP A 528 -5.96 -13.00 15.78
C ASP A 528 -5.69 -12.66 14.31
N GLU A 529 -4.88 -13.49 13.64
CA GLU A 529 -4.56 -13.31 12.21
C GLU A 529 -5.80 -13.42 11.32
N ILE A 530 -6.85 -14.15 11.74
CA ILE A 530 -8.10 -14.26 10.96
C ILE A 530 -8.81 -12.91 10.96
N ALA A 531 -9.01 -12.31 12.14
CA ALA A 531 -9.63 -11.00 12.29
C ALA A 531 -8.82 -9.91 11.57
N LYS A 532 -7.49 -9.88 11.75
CA LYS A 532 -6.62 -8.91 11.08
C LYS A 532 -6.77 -8.94 9.56
N ASN A 533 -6.66 -10.12 8.95
CA ASN A 533 -6.78 -10.24 7.50
C ASN A 533 -8.21 -9.97 7.03
N ALA A 534 -9.23 -10.31 7.82
CA ALA A 534 -10.62 -9.98 7.49
C ALA A 534 -10.89 -8.46 7.51
N MET A 535 -10.27 -7.72 8.44
CA MET A 535 -10.36 -6.26 8.49
C MET A 535 -9.74 -5.59 7.25
N LEU A 536 -8.58 -6.05 6.78
CA LEU A 536 -7.96 -5.54 5.55
C LEU A 536 -8.86 -5.79 4.34
N GLU A 537 -9.40 -7.00 4.26
CA GLU A 537 -10.26 -7.42 3.16
C GLU A 537 -11.60 -6.66 3.15
N GLU A 538 -12.15 -6.31 4.32
CA GLU A 538 -13.27 -5.37 4.41
C GLU A 538 -12.95 -4.04 3.74
N THR A 539 -11.82 -3.41 4.09
CA THR A 539 -11.46 -2.10 3.53
C THR A 539 -11.27 -2.16 2.02
N HIS A 540 -10.58 -3.18 1.52
CA HIS A 540 -10.39 -3.38 0.08
C HIS A 540 -11.72 -3.60 -0.65
N ARG A 541 -12.60 -4.45 -0.12
CA ARG A 541 -13.92 -4.72 -0.73
C ARG A 541 -14.83 -3.52 -0.66
N PHE A 542 -14.82 -2.78 0.45
CA PHE A 542 -15.61 -1.57 0.62
C PHE A 542 -15.23 -0.52 -0.42
N PHE A 543 -13.93 -0.23 -0.55
CA PHE A 543 -13.43 0.72 -1.56
C PHE A 543 -13.65 0.21 -2.99
N GLY A 544 -13.40 -1.08 -3.24
CA GLY A 544 -13.66 -1.72 -4.54
C GLY A 544 -15.11 -1.56 -4.96
N ARG A 545 -16.06 -1.83 -4.05
CA ARG A 545 -17.49 -1.62 -4.29
C ARG A 545 -17.83 -0.16 -4.58
N MET A 546 -17.24 0.79 -3.85
CA MET A 546 -17.44 2.21 -4.13
C MET A 546 -17.03 2.59 -5.55
N LEU A 547 -15.93 2.02 -6.05
CA LEU A 547 -15.46 2.25 -7.43
C LEU A 547 -16.37 1.57 -8.46
N GLU A 548 -16.69 0.29 -8.28
CA GLU A 548 -17.46 -0.51 -9.23
C GLU A 548 -18.90 -0.02 -9.37
N GLU A 549 -19.55 0.33 -8.25
CA GLU A 549 -20.93 0.83 -8.23
C GLU A 549 -21.01 2.37 -8.32
N ASN A 550 -19.86 3.06 -8.39
CA ASN A 550 -19.76 4.52 -8.40
C ASN A 550 -20.58 5.17 -7.26
N LEU A 551 -20.38 4.67 -6.04
CA LEU A 551 -21.09 5.14 -4.85
C LEU A 551 -20.64 6.56 -4.48
N SER A 552 -21.50 7.28 -3.74
CA SER A 552 -21.18 8.61 -3.23
C SER A 552 -19.94 8.57 -2.33
N ILE A 553 -19.07 9.58 -2.45
CA ILE A 553 -17.92 9.77 -1.53
C ILE A 553 -18.37 9.94 -0.08
N GLY A 554 -19.64 10.31 0.16
CA GLY A 554 -20.24 10.36 1.50
C GLY A 554 -20.09 9.04 2.27
N ASN A 555 -20.10 7.90 1.57
CA ASN A 555 -19.90 6.56 2.16
C ASN A 555 -18.55 6.43 2.87
N VAL A 556 -17.54 7.23 2.53
CA VAL A 556 -16.26 7.23 3.26
C VAL A 556 -16.44 7.60 4.73
N VAL A 557 -17.38 8.52 5.01
CA VAL A 557 -17.65 9.04 6.35
C VAL A 557 -18.82 8.31 6.98
N ASP A 558 -19.91 8.16 6.24
CA ASP A 558 -21.18 7.62 6.73
C ASP A 558 -21.79 6.70 5.67
N SER A 559 -21.93 5.42 6.02
CA SER A 559 -22.41 4.35 5.14
C SER A 559 -23.41 3.51 5.91
N ASP A 560 -24.52 3.14 5.27
CA ASP A 560 -25.58 2.29 5.82
C ASP A 560 -25.28 0.80 5.68
N PHE A 561 -24.08 0.44 5.18
CA PHE A 561 -23.65 -0.94 5.04
C PHE A 561 -22.19 -1.13 5.47
N ALA A 562 -21.87 -2.38 5.83
CA ALA A 562 -20.52 -2.90 5.98
C ALA A 562 -20.33 -4.14 5.08
N ILE A 563 -19.07 -4.50 4.78
CA ILE A 563 -18.76 -5.74 4.04
C ILE A 563 -17.99 -6.66 4.97
N VAL A 564 -18.70 -7.62 5.54
CA VAL A 564 -18.19 -8.47 6.62
C VAL A 564 -18.35 -9.95 6.27
N ASN A 565 -17.47 -10.79 6.83
CA ASN A 565 -17.72 -12.22 6.96
C ASN A 565 -18.13 -12.54 8.42
N GLU A 566 -18.39 -13.82 8.72
CA GLU A 566 -18.78 -14.21 10.09
C GLU A 566 -17.77 -13.75 11.14
N ARG A 567 -16.46 -13.89 10.87
CA ARG A 567 -15.42 -13.53 11.83
C ARG A 567 -15.45 -12.05 12.20
N LEU A 568 -15.66 -11.20 11.20
CA LEU A 568 -15.67 -9.76 11.37
C LEU A 568 -17.01 -9.26 11.93
N ALA A 569 -18.12 -9.89 11.53
CA ALA A 569 -19.42 -9.62 12.12
C ALA A 569 -19.44 -9.91 13.62
N LEU A 570 -18.84 -11.03 14.06
CA LEU A 570 -18.64 -11.32 15.48
C LEU A 570 -17.81 -10.22 16.16
N HIS A 571 -16.71 -9.80 15.54
CA HIS A 571 -15.82 -8.76 16.08
C HIS A 571 -16.52 -7.40 16.24
N TYR A 572 -17.47 -7.09 15.33
CA TYR A 572 -18.24 -5.86 15.36
C TYR A 572 -19.54 -5.96 16.15
N GLY A 573 -19.98 -7.15 16.53
CA GLY A 573 -21.27 -7.37 17.18
C GLY A 573 -22.47 -7.24 16.22
N LEU A 574 -22.26 -7.53 14.93
CA LEU A 574 -23.31 -7.46 13.90
C LEU A 574 -23.99 -8.82 13.73
N PRO A 575 -25.32 -8.84 13.45
CA PRO A 575 -26.00 -10.06 13.06
C PRO A 575 -25.47 -10.54 11.70
N PHE A 576 -25.24 -11.84 11.56
CA PHE A 576 -24.69 -12.42 10.35
C PHE A 576 -25.19 -13.84 10.12
N GLU A 577 -25.62 -14.13 8.90
CA GLU A 577 -26.02 -15.46 8.44
C GLU A 577 -25.45 -15.70 7.04
N GLY A 578 -24.69 -16.77 6.87
CA GLY A 578 -24.09 -17.13 5.58
C GLY A 578 -22.61 -17.45 5.71
N ASP A 579 -21.95 -17.50 4.56
CA ASP A 579 -20.54 -17.83 4.41
C ASP A 579 -19.82 -16.70 3.66
N GLY A 580 -18.52 -16.54 3.92
CA GLY A 580 -17.67 -15.58 3.20
C GLY A 580 -18.07 -14.11 3.41
N PHE A 581 -17.51 -13.20 2.62
CA PHE A 581 -17.80 -11.77 2.72
C PHE A 581 -19.13 -11.42 2.07
N GLN A 582 -19.96 -10.67 2.79
CA GLN A 582 -21.27 -10.22 2.35
C GLN A 582 -21.46 -8.74 2.71
N VAL A 583 -22.23 -8.05 1.87
CA VAL A 583 -22.77 -6.74 2.21
C VAL A 583 -23.85 -6.94 3.27
N VAL A 584 -23.70 -6.29 4.42
CA VAL A 584 -24.67 -6.29 5.51
C VAL A 584 -25.15 -4.87 5.72
N THR A 585 -26.47 -4.67 5.67
CA THR A 585 -27.10 -3.41 6.07
C THR A 585 -26.92 -3.23 7.57
N LEU A 586 -26.41 -2.07 7.96
CA LEU A 586 -26.16 -1.74 9.35
C LEU A 586 -27.48 -1.38 10.05
N PRO A 587 -27.68 -1.82 11.30
CA PRO A 587 -28.76 -1.31 12.14
C PRO A 587 -28.75 0.22 12.23
N GLU A 588 -29.92 0.85 12.41
CA GLU A 588 -30.05 2.32 12.47
C GLU A 588 -29.25 2.94 13.64
N ASP A 589 -29.06 2.20 14.73
CA ASP A 589 -28.29 2.57 15.92
C ASP A 589 -26.86 2.00 15.91
N SER A 590 -26.40 1.46 14.79
CA SER A 590 -25.05 0.93 14.66
C SER A 590 -24.01 2.04 14.80
N PRO A 591 -22.97 1.87 15.64
CA PRO A 591 -21.83 2.79 15.66
C PRO A 591 -20.88 2.58 14.47
N ARG A 592 -21.14 1.59 13.62
CA ARG A 592 -20.38 1.32 12.40
C ARG A 592 -20.95 2.12 11.24
N GLY A 593 -20.10 2.42 10.27
CA GLY A 593 -20.36 3.24 9.09
C GLY A 593 -19.08 3.83 8.53
N GLY A 594 -18.91 3.74 7.22
CA GLY A 594 -17.76 4.27 6.49
C GLY A 594 -16.41 3.72 6.91
N LEU A 595 -15.32 4.38 6.49
CA LEU A 595 -13.95 3.96 6.76
C LEU A 595 -13.50 4.22 8.20
N LEU A 596 -14.06 5.26 8.84
CA LEU A 596 -13.65 5.71 10.18
C LEU A 596 -13.87 4.66 11.26
N THR A 597 -14.82 3.75 11.03
CA THR A 597 -15.25 2.75 12.00
C THR A 597 -14.79 1.33 11.66
N GLN A 598 -13.99 1.17 10.59
CA GLN A 598 -13.43 -0.12 10.21
C GLN A 598 -12.25 -0.50 11.12
N GLY A 599 -12.17 -1.79 11.45
CA GLY A 599 -11.18 -2.35 12.36
C GLY A 599 -9.74 -2.12 11.89
N ALA A 600 -9.49 -2.17 10.58
CA ALA A 600 -8.14 -1.94 10.02
C ALA A 600 -7.65 -0.52 10.32
N VAL A 601 -8.49 0.49 10.06
CA VAL A 601 -8.20 1.91 10.33
C VAL A 601 -8.03 2.16 11.84
N LEU A 602 -8.93 1.62 12.66
CA LEU A 602 -8.88 1.78 14.11
C LEU A 602 -7.66 1.10 14.75
N LYS A 603 -7.14 0.04 14.11
CA LYS A 603 -5.93 -0.67 14.53
C LYS A 603 -4.65 0.05 14.15
N VAL A 604 -4.53 0.57 12.92
CA VAL A 604 -3.31 1.28 12.48
C VAL A 604 -3.11 2.62 13.19
N THR A 605 -4.20 3.18 13.73
CA THR A 605 -4.19 4.41 14.55
C THR A 605 -4.03 4.14 16.05
N ALA A 606 -3.61 2.94 16.45
CA ALA A 606 -3.39 2.54 17.84
C ALA A 606 -2.01 1.91 18.07
N ASN A 607 -1.55 1.89 19.33
CA ASN A 607 -0.21 1.36 19.69
C ASN A 607 -0.21 -0.12 20.13
N GLY A 608 -1.36 -0.80 20.05
CA GLY A 608 -1.54 -2.20 20.44
C GLY A 608 -1.89 -2.45 21.91
N THR A 609 -1.67 -1.49 22.81
CA THR A 609 -2.08 -1.60 24.23
C THR A 609 -3.16 -0.59 24.59
N THR A 610 -3.09 0.59 24.00
CA THR A 610 -3.96 1.74 24.23
C THR A 610 -4.25 2.45 22.92
N THR A 611 -5.34 3.20 22.92
CA THR A 611 -5.70 4.13 21.84
C THR A 611 -4.97 5.46 22.03
N SER A 612 -4.93 6.28 20.99
CA SER A 612 -4.42 7.65 21.06
C SER A 612 -5.36 8.59 20.32
N PRO A 613 -6.16 9.41 21.02
CA PRO A 613 -7.06 10.37 20.40
C PRO A 613 -6.29 11.34 19.50
N VAL A 614 -5.07 11.72 19.88
CA VAL A 614 -4.23 12.63 19.10
C VAL A 614 -3.83 12.00 17.77
N VAL A 615 -3.40 10.73 17.76
CA VAL A 615 -3.02 10.03 16.53
C VAL A 615 -4.23 9.80 15.63
N ARG A 616 -5.37 9.35 16.20
CA ARG A 616 -6.62 9.18 15.46
C ARG A 616 -7.12 10.48 14.86
N GLY A 617 -7.13 11.53 15.67
CA GLY A 617 -7.56 12.85 15.25
C GLY A 617 -6.70 13.46 14.16
N ALA A 618 -5.38 13.31 14.27
CA ALA A 618 -4.44 13.74 13.24
C ALA A 618 -4.65 12.95 11.95
N TRP A 619 -4.79 11.62 12.06
CA TRP A 619 -5.08 10.75 10.93
C TRP A 619 -6.39 11.16 10.21
N VAL A 620 -7.49 11.39 10.93
CA VAL A 620 -8.75 11.86 10.32
C VAL A 620 -8.56 13.22 9.65
N THR A 621 -7.88 14.14 10.32
CA THR A 621 -7.65 15.51 9.83
C THR A 621 -6.82 15.50 8.54
N GLU A 622 -5.79 14.67 8.47
CA GLU A 622 -4.88 14.60 7.31
C GLU A 622 -5.42 13.71 6.19
N ARG A 623 -5.85 12.49 6.53
CA ARG A 623 -6.24 11.47 5.54
C ARG A 623 -7.65 11.69 4.99
N ILE A 624 -8.59 12.12 5.83
CA ILE A 624 -10.01 12.23 5.43
C ILE A 624 -10.38 13.67 5.12
N LEU A 625 -10.00 14.62 5.97
CA LEU A 625 -10.34 16.04 5.76
C LEU A 625 -9.35 16.78 4.85
N GLY A 626 -8.21 16.17 4.51
CA GLY A 626 -7.18 16.77 3.65
C GLY A 626 -6.54 18.03 4.24
N LYS A 627 -6.53 18.16 5.57
CA LYS A 627 -5.99 19.32 6.29
C LYS A 627 -4.66 18.93 6.94
N PRO A 628 -3.52 19.48 6.51
CA PRO A 628 -2.23 19.17 7.11
C PRO A 628 -2.18 19.58 8.58
N VAL A 629 -1.70 18.70 9.45
CA VAL A 629 -1.39 19.07 10.83
C VAL A 629 0.02 19.66 10.84
N PRO A 630 0.20 20.93 11.26
CA PRO A 630 1.54 21.51 11.30
C PRO A 630 2.40 20.78 12.34
N PRO A 631 3.72 20.61 12.09
CA PRO A 631 4.62 20.04 13.07
C PRO A 631 4.61 20.88 14.37
N PRO A 632 4.91 20.27 15.52
CA PRO A 632 4.93 20.98 16.80
C PRO A 632 5.91 22.16 16.75
N PRO A 633 5.62 23.30 17.41
CA PRO A 633 6.46 24.49 17.33
C PRO A 633 7.87 24.21 17.87
N PRO A 634 8.95 24.62 17.17
CA PRO A 634 10.33 24.25 17.52
C PRO A 634 10.84 24.83 18.85
N ASN A 635 10.12 25.79 19.45
CA ASN A 635 10.51 26.49 20.68
C ASN A 635 9.68 26.09 21.92
N VAL A 636 8.81 25.08 21.83
CA VAL A 636 8.18 24.52 23.05
C VAL A 636 9.24 23.68 23.75
N SER A 637 9.60 24.08 24.97
CA SER A 637 10.52 23.29 25.80
C SER A 637 9.93 21.89 25.99
N ALA A 638 10.75 20.84 25.92
CA ALA A 638 10.38 19.44 26.22
C ALA A 638 9.97 19.20 27.69
N VAL A 639 9.52 20.24 28.39
CA VAL A 639 8.80 20.10 29.65
C VAL A 639 7.37 19.80 29.23
N GLU A 640 7.09 18.50 29.10
CA GLU A 640 5.71 18.02 29.07
C GLU A 640 4.94 18.71 30.21
N PRO A 641 3.74 19.23 29.97
CA PRO A 641 2.93 19.81 31.04
C PRO A 641 2.81 18.81 32.19
N ASP A 642 2.74 19.32 33.42
CA ASP A 642 2.69 18.46 34.60
C ASP A 642 1.40 17.65 34.63
N ILE A 643 1.44 16.44 34.06
CA ILE A 643 0.32 15.49 34.03
C ILE A 643 0.14 14.74 35.36
N ARG A 644 0.91 15.08 36.42
CA ARG A 644 0.78 14.41 37.72
C ARG A 644 -0.61 14.65 38.28
N GLY A 645 -1.34 13.54 38.51
CA GLY A 645 -2.72 13.57 39.00
C GLY A 645 -3.77 13.29 37.91
N ALA A 646 -3.40 13.34 36.63
CA ALA A 646 -4.26 12.87 35.56
C ALA A 646 -4.33 11.33 35.57
N THR A 647 -5.55 10.80 35.65
CA THR A 647 -5.81 9.35 35.72
C THR A 647 -6.49 8.80 34.46
N THR A 648 -6.85 9.69 33.53
CA THR A 648 -7.49 9.37 32.25
C THR A 648 -6.78 10.10 31.11
N ILE A 649 -6.88 9.56 29.89
CA ILE A 649 -6.35 10.21 28.67
C ILE A 649 -6.97 11.61 28.49
N ARG A 650 -8.26 11.76 28.83
CA ARG A 650 -8.97 13.05 28.80
C ARG A 650 -8.28 14.11 29.66
N GLN A 651 -8.02 13.78 30.93
CA GLN A 651 -7.36 14.70 31.86
C GLN A 651 -5.94 15.04 31.42
N GLN A 652 -5.21 14.06 30.88
CA GLN A 652 -3.85 14.29 30.35
C GLN A 652 -3.86 15.29 29.19
N LEU A 653 -4.81 15.15 28.26
CA LEU A 653 -4.93 16.05 27.10
C LEU A 653 -5.47 17.42 27.48
N GLU A 654 -6.41 17.52 28.42
CA GLU A 654 -6.85 18.82 28.97
C GLU A 654 -5.68 19.61 29.55
N MET A 655 -4.86 18.98 30.39
CA MET A 655 -3.64 19.58 30.92
C MET A 655 -2.63 19.94 29.82
N HIS A 656 -2.60 19.19 28.71
CA HIS A 656 -1.73 19.49 27.56
C HIS A 656 -2.19 20.72 26.76
N ARG A 657 -3.51 20.96 26.70
CA ARG A 657 -4.12 22.07 25.95
C ARG A 657 -4.08 23.41 26.66
N ASP A 658 -3.79 23.44 27.96
CA ASP A 658 -3.69 24.70 28.73
C ASP A 658 -2.60 25.64 28.18
N ASN A 659 -1.66 25.12 27.39
CA ASN A 659 -0.74 25.94 26.62
C ASN A 659 -1.40 26.44 25.31
N ALA A 660 -1.50 27.76 25.15
CA ALA A 660 -2.05 28.42 23.96
C ALA A 660 -1.41 27.97 22.64
N SER A 661 -0.12 27.58 22.63
CA SER A 661 0.54 27.06 21.41
C SER A 661 0.06 25.66 21.04
N CYS A 662 -0.34 24.85 22.02
CA CYS A 662 -0.85 23.49 21.79
C CYS A 662 -2.36 23.51 21.47
N ALA A 663 -3.12 24.38 22.14
CA ALA A 663 -4.57 24.50 21.94
C ALA A 663 -4.99 24.72 20.47
N SER A 664 -4.21 25.48 19.70
CA SER A 664 -4.53 25.80 18.31
C SER A 664 -4.55 24.57 17.39
N CYS A 665 -3.64 23.61 17.58
CA CYS A 665 -3.61 22.38 16.78
C CYS A 665 -4.63 21.37 17.32
N HIS A 666 -4.70 21.24 18.65
CA HIS A 666 -5.61 20.33 19.34
C HIS A 666 -7.10 20.66 19.09
N ALA A 667 -7.45 21.92 18.82
CA ALA A 667 -8.80 22.30 18.39
C ALA A 667 -9.26 21.61 17.08
N LYS A 668 -8.34 21.14 16.25
CA LYS A 668 -8.62 20.43 14.99
C LYS A 668 -8.50 18.91 15.15
N ILE A 669 -7.52 18.47 15.93
CA ILE A 669 -7.15 17.06 16.11
C ILE A 669 -8.06 16.38 17.12
N ASP A 670 -8.25 16.98 18.29
CA ASP A 670 -8.94 16.32 19.39
C ASP A 670 -10.40 15.94 19.10
N PRO A 671 -11.23 16.77 18.44
CA PRO A 671 -12.62 16.41 18.21
C PRO A 671 -12.78 15.06 17.47
N PRO A 672 -12.23 14.84 16.26
CA PRO A 672 -12.33 13.53 15.62
C PRO A 672 -11.58 12.44 16.39
N GLY A 673 -10.54 12.79 17.15
CA GLY A 673 -9.83 11.86 18.02
C GLY A 673 -10.69 11.27 19.14
N PHE A 674 -11.36 12.14 19.90
CA PHE A 674 -12.23 11.75 21.02
C PHE A 674 -13.50 11.05 20.55
N ALA A 675 -14.10 11.47 19.43
CA ALA A 675 -15.24 10.75 18.83
C ALA A 675 -14.92 9.27 18.58
N LEU A 676 -13.68 8.96 18.17
CA LEU A 676 -13.25 7.59 17.91
C LEU A 676 -12.76 6.84 19.17
N GLU A 677 -12.69 7.47 20.35
CA GLU A 677 -12.25 6.78 21.58
C GLU A 677 -13.24 5.75 22.09
N THR A 678 -14.48 5.75 21.60
CA THR A 678 -15.48 4.69 21.81
C THR A 678 -15.06 3.36 21.17
N PHE A 679 -14.05 3.36 20.28
CA PHE A 679 -13.42 2.15 19.77
C PHE A 679 -12.10 1.86 20.46
N ASP A 680 -11.84 0.59 20.79
CA ASP A 680 -10.58 0.17 21.41
C ASP A 680 -9.43 -0.01 20.39
N ALA A 681 -8.28 -0.52 20.84
CA ALA A 681 -7.08 -0.66 20.00
C ALA A 681 -7.19 -1.73 18.89
N VAL A 682 -8.24 -2.56 18.93
CA VAL A 682 -8.55 -3.56 17.89
C VAL A 682 -9.84 -3.20 17.14
N GLY A 683 -10.36 -2.00 17.37
CA GLY A 683 -11.54 -1.48 16.71
C GLY A 683 -12.87 -2.03 17.23
N SER A 684 -12.90 -2.69 18.39
CA SER A 684 -14.15 -3.09 19.04
C SER A 684 -14.76 -1.92 19.81
N TRP A 685 -16.09 -1.87 19.92
CA TRP A 685 -16.77 -0.84 20.72
C TRP A 685 -16.48 -1.03 22.22
N ARG A 686 -16.32 0.07 22.96
CA ARG A 686 -16.07 0.09 24.40
C ARG A 686 -16.68 1.30 25.10
N THR A 687 -16.96 1.14 26.38
CA THR A 687 -17.32 2.24 27.30
C THR A 687 -16.28 2.47 28.40
N HIS A 688 -15.35 1.54 28.58
CA HIS A 688 -14.25 1.59 29.56
C HIS A 688 -12.93 1.15 28.91
N TYR A 689 -11.83 1.70 29.39
CA TYR A 689 -10.48 1.22 29.01
C TYR A 689 -10.22 -0.17 29.59
N ARG A 690 -9.46 -1.02 28.89
CA ARG A 690 -9.02 -2.32 29.43
C ARG A 690 -7.74 -2.14 30.25
N VAL A 691 -7.66 -2.85 31.38
CA VAL A 691 -6.45 -2.91 32.21
C VAL A 691 -6.07 -4.36 32.42
N ALA A 692 -4.78 -4.69 32.26
CA ALA A 692 -4.30 -6.06 32.46
C ALA A 692 -4.59 -6.50 33.90
N SER A 693 -5.17 -7.69 34.04
CA SER A 693 -5.55 -8.23 35.33
C SER A 693 -4.37 -8.93 36.01
N GLU A 694 -4.20 -8.68 37.30
CA GLU A 694 -3.24 -9.40 38.15
C GLU A 694 -3.80 -10.76 38.62
N LYS A 695 -5.11 -11.00 38.46
CA LYS A 695 -5.77 -12.24 38.87
C LYS A 695 -5.50 -13.35 37.86
N LYS A 696 -5.03 -14.49 38.35
CA LYS A 696 -4.80 -15.68 37.52
C LYS A 696 -6.12 -16.18 36.90
N GLY A 697 -6.14 -16.34 35.58
CA GLY A 697 -7.31 -16.83 34.83
C GLY A 697 -8.26 -15.73 34.36
N GLN A 698 -7.92 -14.46 34.61
CA GLN A 698 -8.59 -13.29 34.03
C GLN A 698 -7.50 -12.44 33.37
N ASP A 699 -7.57 -12.23 32.06
CA ASP A 699 -6.51 -11.53 31.33
C ASP A 699 -6.59 -10.00 31.50
N TRP A 700 -7.81 -9.46 31.58
CA TRP A 700 -8.06 -8.03 31.77
C TRP A 700 -9.33 -7.74 32.61
N VAL A 701 -9.43 -6.51 33.12
CA VAL A 701 -10.60 -5.94 33.83
C VAL A 701 -10.95 -4.56 33.27
N GLU A 702 -12.20 -4.13 33.47
CA GLU A 702 -12.61 -2.76 33.16
C GLU A 702 -11.82 -1.75 34.02
N GLY A 703 -11.24 -0.79 33.33
CA GLY A 703 -10.52 0.34 33.89
C GLY A 703 -11.43 1.56 34.05
N LYS A 704 -10.91 2.72 33.72
CA LYS A 704 -11.65 3.99 33.77
C LYS A 704 -12.69 4.06 32.65
N PRO A 705 -13.81 4.78 32.84
CA PRO A 705 -14.74 5.07 31.75
C PRO A 705 -14.07 5.90 30.65
N VAL A 706 -14.51 5.68 29.43
CA VAL A 706 -14.17 6.49 28.25
C VAL A 706 -15.09 7.71 28.22
N ASP A 707 -14.52 8.87 27.95
CA ASP A 707 -15.26 10.11 27.70
C ASP A 707 -14.95 10.56 26.26
N PRO A 708 -15.87 10.27 25.31
CA PRO A 708 -15.68 10.66 23.91
C PRO A 708 -16.18 12.09 23.64
N SER A 709 -16.86 12.73 24.58
CA SER A 709 -17.51 14.03 24.36
C SER A 709 -16.52 15.12 23.97
N TYR A 710 -16.94 16.14 23.23
CA TYR A 710 -16.11 17.32 22.97
C TYR A 710 -16.96 18.56 22.73
N GLN A 711 -16.43 19.72 23.12
CA GLN A 711 -16.98 21.03 22.78
C GLN A 711 -16.04 21.77 21.84
N MET A 712 -16.54 22.04 20.64
CA MET A 712 -15.85 22.74 19.57
C MET A 712 -15.67 24.24 19.90
N PRO A 713 -14.68 24.93 19.30
CA PRO A 713 -14.46 26.35 19.54
C PRO A 713 -15.63 27.28 19.16
N ASP A 714 -16.52 26.82 18.28
CA ASP A 714 -17.73 27.55 17.87
C ASP A 714 -18.93 27.33 18.81
N GLY A 715 -18.75 26.52 19.86
CA GLY A 715 -19.78 26.19 20.83
C GLY A 715 -20.63 24.96 20.50
N THR A 716 -20.46 24.36 19.32
CA THR A 716 -21.06 23.05 19.02
C THR A 716 -20.43 21.96 19.88
N ALA A 717 -21.18 20.91 20.21
CA ALA A 717 -20.68 19.82 21.06
C ALA A 717 -21.31 18.49 20.65
N PHE A 718 -20.62 17.40 20.97
CA PHE A 718 -21.13 16.04 20.87
C PHE A 718 -20.80 15.27 22.16
N GLU A 719 -21.62 14.28 22.48
CA GLU A 719 -21.48 13.45 23.68
C GLU A 719 -21.01 12.02 23.36
N ASP A 720 -21.32 11.52 22.16
CA ASP A 720 -21.00 10.19 21.63
C ASP A 720 -20.61 10.21 20.15
#